data_AF-A0A1M6ZNG2-F1
#
_entry.id   AF-A0A1M6ZNG2-F1
#
_cell.length_a   1.000
_cell.length_b   1.000
_cell.length_c   1.000
_cell.angle_alpha   90.00
_cell.angle_beta   90.00
_cell.angle_gamma   90.00
#
_symmetry.space_group_name_H-M   'P 1'
#
loop_
_entity.id
_entity.type
_entity.pdbx_description
1 polymer ?
#
loop_
_entity_poly.entity_id
_entity_poly.type
_entity_poly.pdbx_seq_one_letter_code
_entity_poly.pdbx_strand_id
1 'polypeptide(L)'
;MYRTLFFFIVFFAVSVCAQVEFPMASKIINVTKDPYYAKGDGKTDDTEAIQRALNDHPDGDYIIYLPHGIYKITDGLTWPVTKKPESSSRRTILQGQSIGGTILQLADNTYGFDNPEFPKAVIFTGEGPGPKYRNAVRDMTIRTGKGNPGAIGIQFNASNQGTIHNVKIHSGDSLGVYGIDLGFTEGIGPLLIKNVEINGFNIGIYAKGETGTATLEHVTMGGQRKYGLENDNMNLAVRALRFKGSVPAVYNHGDFAIMSLLDGLLEFDNGNKKVKPTTAILNESHLFARSMKVSRYKTMINSKKKGYNEEMIQGEIIEFSTQETKQLCHSPKQSMRLAVAETPAFPEQKPDNWITIAGDYGGKSNTGSDDSKAIQDAIDDGAETLYFPPGGRWTINRDIYIRNRIRQIIGIEGRIDGKGKFIIEAGAFNELTIERFSEFGSGIILKAKRNLLLKNMMVRSLETAEVGGGDIYLEDVTLGTLQLNYQKLWGRQVALIGDTKGPKITNNGGSIWILGLTAKKGNTILQNFNKAHAELIGVEIVASDKAKDRPMFINDNSGLSVTGLRETLTRGNAYPTIVEESRKGSKIKSLYGKDLKHTPNGGVMIPLFTGYAPKLGANEKPQAFIPDEMVIVQPNLLRMKGSVVDDGRGDGLCEDPVRWTKGLGPGKVVFSDSMAYETDVSFTASGRYNIIFSADDGYQTGSDTGKVYVFDLHYTTLDNTGDGFPSGKGAATWISEFDNFSPHNSDHELHVANVTTGNAGKIYLRFDLSALPGPLFDAALKLEFNKDSIKKPVQLNIFGLKETGKDMNFGDQKLGVDWVDYELTWENAPANLPQQKGGQFNIRKNSGGGVDTKYADFLGIITINPKAPLGAFLRTPTFTEFFKRKHPSQLYTLILTAVEPGETVLASAAAGKEFAPSLYVGYFDNSRSVGGEAMDGGYTLTKVNIDIYSLECDFDLTVGYPQFVQIEIVNEFGKRMLTVAARDLAGEKKTHFKFKAMAFPTGKYILRVIGEAFTAEQQFYILN
;
A
#
# COMPACT_ATOMS: atom_id res chain seq x y z
N MET A 1 -2.20 4.54 -31.99
CA MET A 1 -3.25 4.26 -33.00
C MET A 1 -3.33 2.74 -33.20
N TYR A 2 -4.08 2.04 -32.35
CA TYR A 2 -4.53 0.65 -32.55
C TYR A 2 -5.82 0.50 -31.73
N ARG A 3 -6.96 0.61 -32.41
CA ARG A 3 -8.30 0.39 -31.85
C ARG A 3 -8.58 -1.11 -31.93
N THR A 4 -8.44 -1.83 -30.83
CA THR A 4 -8.92 -3.22 -30.74
C THR A 4 -10.38 -3.18 -30.31
N LEU A 5 -11.27 -3.43 -31.26
CA LEU A 5 -12.71 -3.51 -31.06
C LEU A 5 -13.02 -4.76 -30.21
N PHE A 6 -13.34 -4.60 -28.93
CA PHE A 6 -13.89 -5.70 -28.12
C PHE A 6 -15.36 -5.91 -28.52
N PHE A 7 -15.62 -6.97 -29.28
CA PHE A 7 -16.97 -7.48 -29.51
C PHE A 7 -17.51 -8.06 -28.19
N PHE A 8 -18.40 -7.33 -27.53
CA PHE A 8 -19.24 -7.87 -26.46
C PHE A 8 -20.35 -8.71 -27.11
N ILE A 9 -20.21 -10.03 -27.07
CA ILE A 9 -21.34 -10.93 -27.33
C ILE A 9 -22.26 -10.83 -26.11
N VAL A 10 -23.36 -10.10 -26.26
CA VAL A 10 -24.48 -10.12 -25.32
C VAL A 10 -25.21 -11.45 -25.53
N PHE A 11 -24.83 -12.47 -24.77
CA PHE A 11 -25.70 -13.65 -24.60
C PHE A 11 -26.92 -13.20 -23.76
N PHE A 12 -28.02 -12.87 -24.43
CA PHE A 12 -29.33 -13.05 -23.83
C PHE A 12 -29.57 -14.56 -23.76
N ALA A 13 -29.06 -15.20 -22.71
CA ALA A 13 -29.60 -16.49 -22.30
C ALA A 13 -31.03 -16.21 -21.83
N VAL A 14 -32.01 -16.56 -22.66
CA VAL A 14 -33.39 -16.70 -22.21
C VAL A 14 -33.36 -17.84 -21.20
N SER A 15 -33.26 -17.52 -19.91
CA SER A 15 -33.51 -18.48 -18.85
C SER A 15 -34.96 -18.92 -18.96
N VAL A 16 -35.18 -20.04 -19.66
CA VAL A 16 -36.31 -20.92 -19.35
C VAL A 16 -36.26 -21.08 -17.84
N CYS A 17 -37.31 -20.67 -17.12
CA CYS A 17 -37.33 -20.73 -15.66
C CYS A 17 -37.05 -22.18 -15.24
N ALA A 18 -35.84 -22.45 -14.78
CA ALA A 18 -35.45 -23.76 -14.29
C ALA A 18 -36.39 -24.12 -13.13
N GLN A 19 -37.09 -25.24 -13.27
CA GLN A 19 -37.97 -25.77 -12.23
C GLN A 19 -37.17 -26.77 -11.42
N VAL A 20 -37.26 -26.66 -10.10
CA VAL A 20 -36.70 -27.64 -9.18
C VAL A 20 -37.78 -28.65 -8.86
N GLU A 21 -37.53 -29.91 -9.20
CA GLU A 21 -38.41 -31.03 -8.90
C GLU A 21 -37.61 -32.12 -8.17
N PHE A 22 -38.32 -32.93 -7.38
CA PHE A 22 -37.72 -34.01 -6.59
C PHE A 22 -38.46 -35.32 -6.89
N PRO A 23 -37.79 -36.48 -6.77
CA PRO A 23 -38.44 -37.77 -6.93
C PRO A 23 -39.62 -37.92 -5.97
N MET A 24 -40.72 -38.58 -6.37
CA MET A 24 -41.88 -38.75 -5.48
C MET A 24 -41.54 -39.40 -4.12
N ALA A 25 -40.57 -40.32 -4.11
CA ALA A 25 -40.10 -41.00 -2.90
C ALA A 25 -39.11 -40.17 -2.04
N SER A 26 -38.86 -38.91 -2.40
CA SER A 26 -37.88 -38.04 -1.72
C SER A 26 -38.31 -37.55 -0.34
N LYS A 27 -39.58 -37.70 0.06
CA LYS A 27 -40.10 -37.25 1.37
C LYS A 27 -39.86 -35.76 1.69
N ILE A 28 -39.76 -34.90 0.67
CA ILE A 28 -39.77 -33.44 0.87
C ILE A 28 -41.09 -32.98 1.50
N ILE A 29 -41.06 -31.87 2.24
CA ILE A 29 -42.25 -31.33 2.91
C ILE A 29 -42.99 -30.39 1.96
N ASN A 30 -43.93 -30.94 1.19
CA ASN A 30 -44.77 -30.15 0.30
C ASN A 30 -45.94 -29.52 1.06
N VAL A 31 -45.94 -28.19 1.18
CA VAL A 31 -46.95 -27.46 1.97
C VAL A 31 -48.38 -27.59 1.44
N THR A 32 -48.56 -28.01 0.18
CA THR A 32 -49.90 -28.20 -0.43
C THR A 32 -50.50 -29.58 -0.15
N LYS A 33 -49.72 -30.48 0.44
CA LYS A 33 -50.13 -31.85 0.77
C LYS A 33 -50.45 -31.99 2.26
N ASP A 34 -50.96 -33.16 2.64
CA ASP A 34 -51.17 -33.50 4.05
C ASP A 34 -49.86 -33.35 4.83
N PRO A 35 -49.88 -32.77 6.04
CA PRO A 35 -51.03 -32.26 6.80
C PRO A 35 -51.26 -30.73 6.71
N TYR A 36 -50.64 -30.04 5.74
CA TYR A 36 -50.57 -28.57 5.70
C TYR A 36 -51.60 -27.92 4.78
N TYR A 37 -51.90 -28.51 3.63
CA TYR A 37 -52.97 -28.10 2.72
C TYR A 37 -52.98 -26.61 2.28
N ALA A 38 -51.82 -25.95 2.24
CA ALA A 38 -51.66 -24.61 1.69
C ALA A 38 -52.22 -24.56 0.25
N LYS A 39 -52.92 -23.49 -0.11
CA LYS A 39 -53.65 -23.39 -1.38
C LYS A 39 -52.82 -22.82 -2.51
N GLY A 40 -51.97 -21.83 -2.24
CA GLY A 40 -51.19 -21.17 -3.28
C GLY A 40 -52.04 -20.49 -4.37
N ASP A 41 -53.27 -20.08 -4.05
CA ASP A 41 -54.26 -19.52 -5.00
C ASP A 41 -54.27 -17.98 -5.06
N GLY A 42 -53.44 -17.33 -4.25
CA GLY A 42 -53.32 -15.87 -4.10
C GLY A 42 -54.46 -15.22 -3.32
N LYS A 43 -55.39 -16.00 -2.78
CA LYS A 43 -56.60 -15.52 -2.10
C LYS A 43 -56.69 -16.02 -0.66
N THR A 44 -56.51 -17.33 -0.48
CA THR A 44 -56.51 -18.01 0.81
C THR A 44 -55.25 -17.59 1.58
N ASP A 45 -55.41 -17.33 2.86
CA ASP A 45 -54.28 -17.05 3.74
C ASP A 45 -53.55 -18.35 4.09
N ASP A 46 -52.35 -18.51 3.55
CA ASP A 46 -51.50 -19.68 3.73
C ASP A 46 -50.48 -19.52 4.87
N THR A 47 -50.56 -18.42 5.65
CA THR A 47 -49.59 -18.11 6.72
C THR A 47 -49.46 -19.26 7.72
N GLU A 48 -50.58 -19.70 8.29
CA GLU A 48 -50.58 -20.75 9.31
C GLU A 48 -50.11 -22.09 8.73
N ALA A 49 -50.54 -22.43 7.51
CA ALA A 49 -50.16 -23.68 6.85
C ALA A 49 -48.65 -23.79 6.64
N ILE A 50 -48.02 -22.72 6.12
CA ILE A 50 -46.57 -22.68 5.88
C ILE A 50 -45.80 -22.59 7.20
N GLN A 51 -46.26 -21.77 8.15
CA GLN A 51 -45.62 -21.65 9.45
C GLN A 51 -45.67 -22.98 10.23
N ARG A 52 -46.76 -23.73 10.13
CA ARG A 52 -46.88 -25.07 10.71
C ARG A 52 -45.89 -26.04 10.07
N ALA A 53 -45.72 -26.01 8.75
CA ALA A 53 -44.72 -26.84 8.06
C ALA A 53 -43.28 -26.56 8.56
N LEU A 54 -42.96 -25.29 8.80
CA LEU A 54 -41.69 -24.89 9.43
C LEU A 54 -41.59 -25.41 10.87
N ASN A 55 -42.61 -25.17 11.68
CA ASN A 55 -42.64 -25.53 13.11
C ASN A 55 -42.57 -27.04 13.38
N ASP A 56 -43.11 -27.86 12.48
CA ASP A 56 -43.07 -29.31 12.58
C ASP A 56 -41.68 -29.91 12.27
N HIS A 57 -40.78 -29.14 11.64
CA HIS A 57 -39.45 -29.61 11.19
C HIS A 57 -38.27 -28.76 11.70
N PRO A 58 -38.16 -28.47 13.01
CA PRO A 58 -37.09 -27.62 13.51
C PRO A 58 -35.75 -28.37 13.58
N ASP A 59 -34.64 -27.70 13.22
CA ASP A 59 -33.27 -28.25 13.23
C ASP A 59 -33.12 -29.59 12.47
N GLY A 60 -34.01 -29.84 11.49
CA GLY A 60 -34.22 -31.19 10.95
C GLY A 60 -33.55 -31.49 9.61
N ASP A 61 -32.95 -30.50 8.95
CA ASP A 61 -32.44 -30.63 7.57
C ASP A 61 -33.55 -31.09 6.59
N TYR A 62 -34.72 -30.46 6.67
CA TYR A 62 -35.83 -30.67 5.73
C TYR A 62 -35.98 -29.50 4.77
N ILE A 63 -36.39 -29.82 3.55
CA ILE A 63 -36.84 -28.83 2.57
C ILE A 63 -38.34 -28.60 2.76
N ILE A 64 -38.71 -27.39 3.19
CA ILE A 64 -40.07 -26.91 3.12
C ILE A 64 -40.30 -26.38 1.70
N TYR A 65 -41.07 -27.14 0.93
CA TYR A 65 -41.20 -26.98 -0.51
C TYR A 65 -42.54 -26.33 -0.88
N LEU A 66 -42.47 -25.25 -1.65
CA LEU A 66 -43.62 -24.50 -2.17
C LEU A 66 -43.72 -24.72 -3.69
N PRO A 67 -44.62 -25.61 -4.17
CA PRO A 67 -44.95 -25.74 -5.58
C PRO A 67 -45.35 -24.40 -6.22
N HIS A 68 -45.44 -24.34 -7.55
CA HIS A 68 -45.97 -23.17 -8.23
C HIS A 68 -47.32 -22.72 -7.67
N GLY A 69 -47.43 -21.43 -7.40
CA GLY A 69 -48.58 -20.83 -6.73
C GLY A 69 -48.25 -19.45 -6.18
N ILE A 70 -49.31 -18.72 -5.83
CA ILE A 70 -49.22 -17.45 -5.10
C ILE A 70 -49.70 -17.72 -3.68
N TYR A 71 -48.79 -17.75 -2.73
CA TYR A 71 -49.07 -18.00 -1.32
C TYR A 71 -49.28 -16.65 -0.64
N LYS A 72 -50.54 -16.29 -0.41
CA LYS A 72 -50.88 -15.06 0.30
C LYS A 72 -50.63 -15.29 1.79
N ILE A 73 -49.93 -14.36 2.43
CA ILE A 73 -49.71 -14.34 3.87
C ILE A 73 -50.18 -13.01 4.46
N THR A 74 -50.67 -13.05 5.69
CA THR A 74 -51.07 -11.87 6.48
C THR A 74 -50.22 -11.68 7.72
N ASP A 75 -49.19 -12.52 7.91
CA ASP A 75 -48.12 -12.29 8.86
C ASP A 75 -46.76 -12.81 8.32
N GLY A 76 -45.66 -12.44 8.97
CA GLY A 76 -44.32 -12.91 8.65
C GLY A 76 -44.09 -14.37 9.06
N LEU A 77 -43.22 -15.06 8.31
CA LEU A 77 -42.78 -16.42 8.60
C LEU A 77 -41.50 -16.40 9.43
N THR A 78 -41.46 -17.21 10.49
CA THR A 78 -40.35 -17.30 11.44
C THR A 78 -39.74 -18.69 11.45
N TRP A 79 -38.41 -18.78 11.40
CA TRP A 79 -37.71 -20.05 11.51
C TRP A 79 -37.90 -20.64 12.91
N PRO A 80 -38.15 -21.95 12.99
CA PRO A 80 -38.71 -22.54 14.18
C PRO A 80 -37.71 -22.60 15.32
N VAL A 81 -38.21 -22.45 16.55
CA VAL A 81 -37.41 -22.58 17.78
C VAL A 81 -37.51 -23.99 18.35
N THR A 82 -36.40 -24.50 18.89
CA THR A 82 -36.39 -25.78 19.60
C THR A 82 -36.36 -25.55 21.11
N LYS A 83 -36.48 -26.63 21.89
CA LYS A 83 -36.27 -26.60 23.35
C LYS A 83 -34.87 -26.14 23.75
N LYS A 84 -33.89 -26.26 22.83
CA LYS A 84 -32.49 -25.91 23.04
C LYS A 84 -32.16 -24.65 22.24
N PRO A 85 -31.90 -23.50 22.88
CA PRO A 85 -31.62 -22.24 22.16
C PRO A 85 -30.54 -22.35 21.08
N GLU A 86 -29.51 -23.18 21.29
CA GLU A 86 -28.41 -23.43 20.36
C GLU A 86 -28.82 -24.20 19.08
N SER A 87 -29.96 -24.88 19.12
CA SER A 87 -30.57 -25.60 18.00
C SER A 87 -31.73 -24.83 17.36
N SER A 88 -32.09 -23.66 17.87
CA SER A 88 -33.19 -22.86 17.33
C SER A 88 -32.80 -22.09 16.07
N SER A 89 -33.75 -22.01 15.14
CA SER A 89 -33.69 -21.21 13.91
C SER A 89 -32.48 -21.53 13.03
N ARG A 90 -32.16 -22.81 12.90
CA ARG A 90 -31.07 -23.30 12.03
C ARG A 90 -31.56 -24.52 11.23
N ARG A 91 -30.79 -24.91 10.21
CA ARG A 91 -31.03 -26.09 9.36
C ARG A 91 -32.44 -26.13 8.77
N THR A 92 -32.95 -24.95 8.43
CA THR A 92 -34.30 -24.76 7.89
C THR A 92 -34.17 -24.19 6.47
N ILE A 93 -34.69 -24.94 5.50
CA ILE A 93 -34.61 -24.64 4.08
C ILE A 93 -36.01 -24.37 3.56
N LEU A 94 -36.24 -23.17 3.04
CA LEU A 94 -37.45 -22.82 2.29
C LEU A 94 -37.11 -22.77 0.80
N GLN A 95 -37.79 -23.55 -0.01
CA GLN A 95 -37.51 -23.64 -1.44
C GLN A 95 -38.80 -23.61 -2.27
N GLY A 96 -38.86 -22.68 -3.23
CA GLY A 96 -39.89 -22.70 -4.25
C GLY A 96 -39.55 -23.65 -5.40
N GLN A 97 -40.57 -23.99 -6.20
CA GLN A 97 -40.38 -24.76 -7.43
C GLN A 97 -39.64 -23.94 -8.50
N SER A 98 -39.89 -22.63 -8.59
CA SER A 98 -39.13 -21.74 -9.47
C SER A 98 -39.28 -20.28 -9.06
N ILE A 99 -38.27 -19.48 -9.42
CA ILE A 99 -38.23 -18.04 -9.12
C ILE A 99 -39.46 -17.28 -9.64
N GLY A 100 -40.00 -17.68 -10.80
CA GLY A 100 -41.14 -17.00 -11.44
C GLY A 100 -42.51 -17.61 -11.12
N GLY A 101 -42.55 -18.90 -10.77
CA GLY A 101 -43.79 -19.64 -10.55
C GLY A 101 -44.21 -19.76 -9.08
N THR A 102 -43.28 -19.59 -8.13
CA THR A 102 -43.57 -19.62 -6.69
C THR A 102 -43.46 -18.22 -6.10
N ILE A 103 -44.57 -17.66 -5.62
CA ILE A 103 -44.65 -16.29 -5.12
C ILE A 103 -45.20 -16.28 -3.69
N LEU A 104 -44.40 -15.82 -2.72
CA LEU A 104 -44.86 -15.51 -1.36
C LEU A 104 -45.28 -14.03 -1.32
N GLN A 105 -46.56 -13.76 -1.02
CA GLN A 105 -47.16 -12.44 -1.13
C GLN A 105 -47.75 -11.99 0.21
N LEU A 106 -47.10 -11.02 0.86
CA LEU A 106 -47.70 -10.29 1.98
C LEU A 106 -48.92 -9.49 1.49
N ALA A 107 -50.03 -9.55 2.23
CA ALA A 107 -51.22 -8.78 1.92
C ALA A 107 -50.96 -7.26 2.01
N ASP A 108 -51.73 -6.47 1.29
CA ASP A 108 -51.64 -5.01 1.36
C ASP A 108 -52.18 -4.50 2.71
N ASN A 109 -51.59 -3.41 3.22
CA ASN A 109 -51.96 -2.79 4.51
C ASN A 109 -52.03 -3.80 5.67
N THR A 110 -51.03 -4.68 5.75
CA THR A 110 -50.97 -5.72 6.77
C THR A 110 -50.57 -5.11 8.11
N TYR A 111 -51.38 -5.39 9.14
CA TYR A 111 -51.12 -4.95 10.51
C TYR A 111 -49.74 -5.42 11.01
N GLY A 112 -48.97 -4.52 11.62
CA GLY A 112 -47.62 -4.80 12.11
C GLY A 112 -46.51 -4.58 11.08
N PHE A 113 -46.85 -4.32 9.81
CA PHE A 113 -45.93 -3.91 8.76
C PHE A 113 -46.14 -2.44 8.34
N ASP A 114 -46.97 -1.70 9.08
CA ASP A 114 -47.39 -0.32 8.83
C ASP A 114 -46.47 0.74 9.48
N ASN A 115 -45.58 0.33 10.39
CA ASN A 115 -44.71 1.25 11.12
C ASN A 115 -43.21 1.06 10.75
N PRO A 116 -42.58 2.03 10.04
CA PRO A 116 -41.16 1.95 9.67
C PRO A 116 -40.18 2.09 10.84
N GLU A 117 -40.60 2.61 11.99
CA GLU A 117 -39.77 2.71 13.19
C GLU A 117 -39.67 1.38 13.95
N PHE A 118 -40.62 0.47 13.71
CA PHE A 118 -40.63 -0.89 14.27
C PHE A 118 -40.80 -1.90 13.12
N PRO A 119 -39.79 -2.02 12.25
CA PRO A 119 -39.93 -2.80 11.04
C PRO A 119 -40.03 -4.29 11.35
N LYS A 120 -40.79 -5.01 10.49
CA LYS A 120 -41.04 -6.45 10.62
C LYS A 120 -40.69 -7.17 9.32
N ALA A 121 -40.02 -8.32 9.44
CA ALA A 121 -39.62 -9.11 8.29
C ALA A 121 -40.74 -10.07 7.82
N VAL A 122 -40.86 -10.22 6.50
CA VAL A 122 -41.71 -11.25 5.89
C VAL A 122 -41.11 -12.64 6.11
N ILE A 123 -39.79 -12.76 6.09
CA ILE A 123 -39.07 -13.97 6.52
C ILE A 123 -38.05 -13.59 7.58
N PHE A 124 -38.16 -14.21 8.75
CA PHE A 124 -37.24 -14.04 9.86
C PHE A 124 -36.54 -15.36 10.19
N THR A 125 -35.22 -15.39 10.09
CA THR A 125 -34.41 -16.62 10.21
C THR A 125 -33.68 -16.75 11.56
N GLY A 126 -34.05 -15.92 12.54
CA GLY A 126 -33.58 -15.99 13.92
C GLY A 126 -32.36 -15.12 14.24
N GLU A 127 -32.21 -14.79 15.53
CA GLU A 127 -31.16 -13.89 16.03
C GLU A 127 -29.86 -14.62 16.41
N GLY A 128 -28.74 -13.90 16.36
CA GLY A 128 -27.45 -14.32 16.89
C GLY A 128 -27.34 -14.14 18.41
N PRO A 129 -26.12 -14.13 19.00
CA PRO A 129 -24.82 -14.24 18.33
C PRO A 129 -24.42 -15.70 18.03
N GLY A 130 -25.24 -16.68 18.42
CA GLY A 130 -25.00 -18.10 18.11
C GLY A 130 -25.10 -18.38 16.61
N PRO A 131 -24.23 -19.23 16.05
CA PRO A 131 -24.21 -19.50 14.61
C PRO A 131 -25.49 -20.22 14.16
N LYS A 132 -26.12 -19.71 13.10
CA LYS A 132 -27.29 -20.31 12.46
C LYS A 132 -26.87 -21.13 11.25
N TYR A 133 -26.58 -22.40 11.46
CA TYR A 133 -26.11 -23.27 10.37
C TYR A 133 -27.21 -23.53 9.34
N ARG A 134 -26.87 -23.56 8.04
CA ARG A 134 -27.70 -24.20 6.99
C ARG A 134 -29.07 -23.59 6.71
N ASN A 135 -29.31 -22.35 7.13
CA ASN A 135 -30.52 -21.65 6.71
C ASN A 135 -30.43 -21.32 5.22
N ALA A 136 -31.53 -21.55 4.49
CA ALA A 136 -31.59 -21.20 3.08
C ALA A 136 -32.98 -20.76 2.63
N VAL A 137 -33.00 -19.82 1.68
CA VAL A 137 -34.20 -19.41 0.92
C VAL A 137 -33.85 -19.49 -0.57
N ARG A 138 -34.59 -20.30 -1.33
CA ARG A 138 -34.22 -20.65 -2.71
C ARG A 138 -35.38 -20.60 -3.68
N ASP A 139 -35.09 -20.24 -4.93
CA ASP A 139 -35.94 -20.45 -6.11
C ASP A 139 -37.38 -19.91 -5.97
N MET A 140 -37.55 -18.68 -5.50
CA MET A 140 -38.87 -18.07 -5.28
C MET A 140 -38.89 -16.54 -5.38
N THR A 141 -40.08 -15.96 -5.50
CA THR A 141 -40.31 -14.52 -5.39
C THR A 141 -40.99 -14.18 -4.07
N ILE A 142 -40.55 -13.11 -3.41
CA ILE A 142 -41.15 -12.52 -2.21
C ILE A 142 -41.68 -11.13 -2.55
N ARG A 143 -42.95 -10.85 -2.20
CA ARG A 143 -43.60 -9.56 -2.40
C ARG A 143 -44.12 -9.04 -1.08
N THR A 144 -43.75 -7.81 -0.72
CA THR A 144 -44.18 -7.20 0.56
C THR A 144 -45.49 -6.41 0.44
N GLY A 145 -46.24 -6.55 -0.66
CA GLY A 145 -47.48 -5.79 -0.89
C GLY A 145 -47.29 -4.27 -0.97
N LYS A 146 -48.40 -3.54 -0.89
CA LYS A 146 -48.50 -2.08 -0.79
C LYS A 146 -49.04 -1.65 0.58
N GLY A 147 -48.74 -0.43 1.00
CA GLY A 147 -49.19 0.10 2.29
C GLY A 147 -48.46 -0.52 3.50
N ASN A 148 -47.28 -1.12 3.26
CA ASN A 148 -46.48 -1.81 4.27
C ASN A 148 -45.10 -1.13 4.44
N PRO A 149 -45.02 0.15 4.87
CA PRO A 149 -43.76 0.89 4.99
C PRO A 149 -42.78 0.32 6.03
N GLY A 150 -43.27 -0.45 7.01
CA GLY A 150 -42.46 -1.18 7.99
C GLY A 150 -41.94 -2.54 7.51
N ALA A 151 -42.25 -2.96 6.28
CA ALA A 151 -41.84 -4.27 5.81
C ALA A 151 -40.34 -4.38 5.50
N ILE A 152 -39.75 -5.47 5.99
CA ILE A 152 -38.47 -6.01 5.53
C ILE A 152 -38.76 -7.27 4.71
N GLY A 153 -38.08 -7.45 3.58
CA GLY A 153 -38.22 -8.67 2.77
C GLY A 153 -37.72 -9.90 3.54
N ILE A 154 -36.43 -9.93 3.88
CA ILE A 154 -35.83 -11.03 4.64
C ILE A 154 -34.86 -10.46 5.70
N GLN A 155 -35.04 -10.88 6.96
CA GLN A 155 -34.01 -10.81 7.98
C GLN A 155 -33.25 -12.14 7.99
N PHE A 156 -32.09 -12.15 7.34
CA PHE A 156 -31.36 -13.37 7.01
C PHE A 156 -30.12 -13.57 7.88
N ASN A 157 -30.13 -14.64 8.66
CA ASN A 157 -29.03 -15.11 9.46
C ASN A 157 -28.73 -16.55 9.08
N ALA A 158 -27.52 -16.74 8.57
CA ALA A 158 -26.95 -18.05 8.31
C ALA A 158 -25.45 -18.01 8.58
N SER A 159 -24.84 -19.17 8.77
CA SER A 159 -23.40 -19.32 8.97
C SER A 159 -22.98 -20.71 8.52
N ASN A 160 -21.77 -20.88 7.98
CA ASN A 160 -21.20 -22.16 7.53
C ASN A 160 -22.22 -23.02 6.77
N GLN A 161 -22.28 -22.88 5.45
CA GLN A 161 -23.34 -23.40 4.58
C GLN A 161 -24.65 -22.64 4.84
N GLY A 162 -24.95 -21.62 4.05
CA GLY A 162 -26.10 -20.76 4.25
C GLY A 162 -26.30 -19.80 3.11
N THR A 163 -27.49 -19.78 2.50
CA THR A 163 -27.66 -19.07 1.22
C THR A 163 -29.04 -18.50 0.95
N ILE A 164 -29.06 -17.34 0.30
CA ILE A 164 -30.19 -16.87 -0.51
C ILE A 164 -29.79 -17.07 -1.98
N HIS A 165 -30.51 -17.92 -2.71
CA HIS A 165 -30.13 -18.30 -4.08
C HIS A 165 -31.34 -18.28 -5.02
N ASN A 166 -31.23 -17.60 -6.16
CA ASN A 166 -32.33 -17.45 -7.14
C ASN A 166 -33.61 -16.86 -6.51
N VAL A 167 -33.51 -15.70 -5.87
CA VAL A 167 -34.65 -15.06 -5.19
C VAL A 167 -34.91 -13.66 -5.73
N LYS A 168 -36.20 -13.34 -5.93
CA LYS A 168 -36.65 -11.96 -6.19
C LYS A 168 -37.34 -11.41 -4.96
N ILE A 169 -37.04 -10.16 -4.58
CA ILE A 169 -37.67 -9.47 -3.46
C ILE A 169 -38.21 -8.13 -3.97
N HIS A 170 -39.52 -7.92 -3.85
CA HIS A 170 -40.17 -6.74 -4.39
C HIS A 170 -41.09 -6.06 -3.37
N SER A 171 -40.93 -4.75 -3.23
CA SER A 171 -41.87 -3.89 -2.52
C SER A 171 -42.83 -3.25 -3.52
N GLY A 172 -44.14 -3.43 -3.33
CA GLY A 172 -45.16 -3.05 -4.31
C GLY A 172 -45.34 -1.55 -4.53
N ASP A 173 -44.82 -0.72 -3.62
CA ASP A 173 -44.84 0.75 -3.63
C ASP A 173 -43.50 1.38 -3.22
N SER A 174 -42.45 0.57 -3.11
CA SER A 174 -41.12 0.93 -2.61
C SER A 174 -41.09 1.49 -1.18
N LEU A 175 -42.17 1.36 -0.39
CA LEU A 175 -42.25 1.97 0.93
C LEU A 175 -41.47 1.23 2.02
N GLY A 176 -41.17 -0.07 1.83
CA GLY A 176 -40.52 -0.92 2.84
C GLY A 176 -39.14 -0.43 3.28
N VAL A 177 -38.64 -0.96 4.40
CA VAL A 177 -37.38 -0.53 5.01
C VAL A 177 -36.19 -1.17 4.30
N TYR A 178 -36.07 -2.50 4.35
CA TYR A 178 -34.96 -3.26 3.78
C TYR A 178 -35.44 -4.39 2.87
N GLY A 179 -34.79 -4.59 1.72
CA GLY A 179 -35.01 -5.81 0.93
C GLY A 179 -34.45 -7.04 1.67
N ILE A 180 -33.16 -6.97 2.01
CA ILE A 180 -32.47 -7.92 2.89
C ILE A 180 -31.81 -7.15 4.03
N ASP A 181 -32.04 -7.62 5.24
CA ASP A 181 -31.43 -7.10 6.47
C ASP A 181 -30.51 -8.16 7.06
N LEU A 182 -29.21 -7.86 7.04
CA LEU A 182 -28.12 -8.60 7.68
C LEU A 182 -27.54 -7.78 8.85
N GLY A 183 -28.29 -6.82 9.40
CA GLY A 183 -27.82 -5.91 10.45
C GLY A 183 -28.62 -5.94 11.74
N PHE A 184 -29.66 -6.77 11.80
CA PHE A 184 -30.53 -6.92 12.97
C PHE A 184 -29.87 -7.67 14.15
N THR A 185 -28.75 -8.36 13.94
CA THR A 185 -28.05 -9.12 14.98
C THR A 185 -26.57 -9.34 14.64
N GLU A 186 -25.74 -9.68 15.62
CA GLU A 186 -24.31 -9.98 15.43
C GLU A 186 -24.07 -11.43 15.01
N GLY A 187 -22.87 -11.70 14.46
CA GLY A 187 -22.41 -13.05 14.14
C GLY A 187 -23.03 -13.67 12.88
N ILE A 188 -23.63 -12.86 12.00
CA ILE A 188 -24.15 -13.31 10.72
C ILE A 188 -22.99 -13.72 9.79
N GLY A 189 -23.06 -14.92 9.25
CA GLY A 189 -22.11 -15.45 8.28
C GLY A 189 -21.11 -16.46 8.84
N PRO A 190 -20.26 -17.04 7.96
CA PRO A 190 -20.22 -16.75 6.52
C PRO A 190 -21.41 -17.33 5.77
N LEU A 191 -21.92 -16.59 4.78
CA LEU A 191 -23.08 -16.94 3.95
C LEU A 191 -22.93 -16.42 2.51
N LEU A 192 -23.74 -16.98 1.59
CA LEU A 192 -23.76 -16.63 0.17
C LEU A 192 -25.12 -16.07 -0.26
N ILE A 193 -25.14 -14.87 -0.83
CA ILE A 193 -26.30 -14.30 -1.53
C ILE A 193 -25.97 -14.30 -3.02
N LYS A 194 -26.69 -15.11 -3.81
CA LYS A 194 -26.37 -15.30 -5.23
C LYS A 194 -27.60 -15.29 -6.13
N ASN A 195 -27.48 -14.59 -7.26
CA ASN A 195 -28.57 -14.42 -8.23
C ASN A 195 -29.86 -13.91 -7.56
N VAL A 196 -29.75 -12.72 -6.95
CA VAL A 196 -30.84 -12.08 -6.21
C VAL A 196 -31.19 -10.75 -6.86
N GLU A 197 -32.49 -10.49 -7.03
CA GLU A 197 -33.00 -9.23 -7.54
C GLU A 197 -33.87 -8.55 -6.48
N ILE A 198 -33.58 -7.28 -6.17
CA ILE A 198 -34.32 -6.49 -5.18
C ILE A 198 -34.85 -5.21 -5.81
N ASN A 199 -36.17 -5.05 -5.79
CA ASN A 199 -36.82 -3.86 -6.32
C ASN A 199 -37.68 -3.14 -5.26
N GLY A 200 -37.40 -1.85 -5.07
CA GLY A 200 -38.03 -1.00 -4.06
C GLY A 200 -37.22 -0.88 -2.76
N PHE A 201 -37.90 -0.55 -1.65
CA PHE A 201 -37.34 -0.33 -0.30
C PHE A 201 -36.54 0.97 -0.12
N ASN A 202 -36.28 1.37 1.13
CA ASN A 202 -35.29 2.41 1.44
C ASN A 202 -33.89 1.94 1.08
N ILE A 203 -33.53 0.73 1.53
CA ILE A 203 -32.25 0.11 1.24
C ILE A 203 -32.49 -1.28 0.63
N GLY A 204 -31.74 -1.61 -0.42
CA GLY A 204 -31.80 -2.93 -1.04
C GLY A 204 -31.27 -3.99 -0.08
N ILE A 205 -29.99 -3.86 0.32
CA ILE A 205 -29.33 -4.71 1.31
C ILE A 205 -28.71 -3.82 2.39
N TYR A 206 -29.08 -4.04 3.65
CA TYR A 206 -28.40 -3.47 4.81
C TYR A 206 -27.56 -4.57 5.47
N ALA A 207 -26.25 -4.33 5.60
CA ALA A 207 -25.30 -5.25 6.19
C ALA A 207 -24.63 -4.59 7.38
N LYS A 208 -24.72 -5.22 8.56
CA LYS A 208 -24.04 -4.72 9.76
C LYS A 208 -23.42 -5.82 10.60
N GLY A 209 -22.23 -5.56 11.12
CA GLY A 209 -21.68 -6.31 12.24
C GLY A 209 -20.17 -6.44 12.24
N GLU A 210 -19.55 -6.34 13.41
CA GLU A 210 -18.09 -6.37 13.58
C GLU A 210 -17.50 -7.75 13.29
N THR A 211 -18.28 -8.79 13.55
CA THR A 211 -17.89 -10.19 13.37
C THR A 211 -18.54 -10.85 12.15
N GLY A 212 -19.40 -10.11 11.46
CA GLY A 212 -20.22 -10.60 10.37
C GLY A 212 -19.48 -10.65 9.03
N THR A 213 -19.81 -11.65 8.20
CA THR A 213 -19.25 -11.80 6.84
C THR A 213 -20.31 -12.26 5.84
N ALA A 214 -20.33 -11.66 4.65
CA ALA A 214 -21.22 -12.09 3.58
C ALA A 214 -20.57 -12.00 2.21
N THR A 215 -20.89 -12.98 1.36
CA THR A 215 -20.48 -13.05 -0.03
C THR A 215 -21.68 -12.79 -0.93
N LEU A 216 -21.58 -11.82 -1.83
CA LEU A 216 -22.63 -11.43 -2.77
C LEU A 216 -22.13 -11.62 -4.20
N GLU A 217 -22.86 -12.37 -5.02
CA GLU A 217 -22.54 -12.56 -6.44
C GLU A 217 -23.80 -12.47 -7.31
N HIS A 218 -23.76 -11.70 -8.40
CA HIS A 218 -24.91 -11.49 -9.29
C HIS A 218 -26.15 -10.93 -8.58
N VAL A 219 -25.96 -9.88 -7.78
CA VAL A 219 -27.05 -9.14 -7.11
C VAL A 219 -27.47 -7.96 -7.98
N THR A 220 -28.76 -7.87 -8.30
CA THR A 220 -29.35 -6.77 -9.07
C THR A 220 -30.32 -5.97 -8.22
N MET A 221 -30.20 -4.64 -8.21
CA MET A 221 -31.05 -3.78 -7.40
C MET A 221 -31.53 -2.56 -8.19
N GLY A 222 -32.76 -2.14 -7.91
CA GLY A 222 -33.30 -0.87 -8.40
C GLY A 222 -34.52 -0.40 -7.61
N GLY A 223 -34.89 0.87 -7.78
CA GLY A 223 -36.06 1.45 -7.10
C GLY A 223 -35.86 1.77 -5.61
N GLN A 224 -34.64 1.70 -5.09
CA GLN A 224 -34.31 2.10 -3.71
C GLN A 224 -34.46 3.61 -3.50
N ARG A 225 -34.83 4.02 -2.28
CA ARG A 225 -35.02 5.44 -1.91
C ARG A 225 -33.88 6.08 -1.13
N LYS A 226 -32.96 5.29 -0.56
CA LYS A 226 -31.79 5.78 0.20
C LYS A 226 -30.49 5.23 -0.37
N TYR A 227 -30.28 3.91 -0.38
CA TYR A 227 -29.07 3.27 -0.91
C TYR A 227 -29.38 1.93 -1.58
N GLY A 228 -28.56 1.49 -2.53
CA GLY A 228 -28.59 0.11 -3.00
C GLY A 228 -28.12 -0.87 -1.92
N LEU A 229 -26.82 -0.83 -1.62
CA LEU A 229 -26.15 -1.59 -0.58
C LEU A 229 -25.57 -0.63 0.47
N GLU A 230 -25.95 -0.82 1.73
CA GLU A 230 -25.32 -0.14 2.88
C GLU A 230 -24.55 -1.17 3.71
N ASN A 231 -23.26 -0.89 3.94
CA ASN A 231 -22.37 -1.67 4.79
C ASN A 231 -21.94 -0.84 6.00
N ASP A 232 -22.22 -1.36 7.18
CA ASP A 232 -21.90 -0.80 8.49
C ASP A 232 -21.04 -1.83 9.27
N ASN A 233 -19.73 -1.63 9.33
CA ASN A 233 -18.78 -2.50 10.03
C ASN A 233 -18.58 -3.94 9.52
N MET A 234 -19.32 -4.44 8.52
CA MET A 234 -19.20 -5.82 8.04
C MET A 234 -18.06 -6.01 7.02
N ASN A 235 -17.54 -7.24 6.90
CA ASN A 235 -16.61 -7.64 5.82
C ASN A 235 -17.41 -8.24 4.66
N LEU A 236 -17.44 -7.52 3.53
CA LEU A 236 -18.22 -7.89 2.36
C LEU A 236 -17.34 -8.21 1.16
N ALA A 237 -17.58 -9.39 0.57
CA ALA A 237 -17.04 -9.80 -0.71
C ALA A 237 -18.15 -9.71 -1.76
N VAL A 238 -18.04 -8.77 -2.70
CA VAL A 238 -19.12 -8.48 -3.66
C VAL A 238 -18.58 -8.56 -5.09
N ARG A 239 -19.23 -9.37 -5.93
CA ARG A 239 -18.93 -9.46 -7.37
C ARG A 239 -20.19 -9.33 -8.22
N ALA A 240 -20.06 -8.68 -9.38
CA ALA A 240 -21.15 -8.56 -10.35
C ALA A 240 -22.40 -7.87 -9.78
N LEU A 241 -22.18 -6.87 -8.92
CA LEU A 241 -23.24 -6.00 -8.40
C LEU A 241 -23.81 -5.14 -9.54
N ARG A 242 -25.12 -5.21 -9.75
CA ARG A 242 -25.84 -4.37 -10.71
C ARG A 242 -26.79 -3.45 -9.97
N PHE A 243 -26.64 -2.15 -10.16
CA PHE A 243 -27.54 -1.16 -9.58
C PHE A 243 -28.06 -0.22 -10.66
N LYS A 244 -29.36 0.00 -10.66
CA LYS A 244 -30.03 0.99 -11.51
C LYS A 244 -31.04 1.80 -10.71
N GLY A 245 -30.73 3.06 -10.44
CA GLY A 245 -31.61 3.92 -9.64
C GLY A 245 -31.09 5.34 -9.42
N SER A 246 -31.84 6.13 -8.66
CA SER A 246 -31.60 7.57 -8.50
C SER A 246 -30.85 7.96 -7.23
N VAL A 247 -30.30 6.97 -6.51
CA VAL A 247 -29.62 7.13 -5.22
C VAL A 247 -28.21 6.53 -5.28
N PRO A 248 -27.33 6.76 -4.28
CA PRO A 248 -26.04 6.08 -4.25
C PRO A 248 -26.24 4.56 -4.24
N ALA A 249 -25.46 3.87 -5.08
CA ALA A 249 -25.55 2.43 -5.22
C ALA A 249 -24.92 1.72 -4.01
N VAL A 250 -23.84 2.26 -3.46
CA VAL A 250 -23.10 1.69 -2.33
C VAL A 250 -22.79 2.78 -1.30
N TYR A 251 -22.99 2.47 -0.03
CA TYR A 251 -22.50 3.23 1.10
C TYR A 251 -21.72 2.31 2.05
N ASN A 252 -20.43 2.58 2.27
CA ASN A 252 -19.54 1.76 3.09
C ASN A 252 -18.98 2.59 4.26
N HIS A 253 -19.32 2.25 5.51
CA HIS A 253 -18.96 3.03 6.69
C HIS A 253 -18.78 2.17 7.96
N GLY A 254 -18.24 2.77 9.02
CA GLY A 254 -17.90 2.09 10.28
C GLY A 254 -16.42 1.72 10.41
N ASP A 255 -15.93 1.64 11.64
CA ASP A 255 -14.51 1.42 11.98
C ASP A 255 -13.99 0.03 11.57
N PHE A 256 -14.86 -0.97 11.51
CA PHE A 256 -14.53 -2.35 11.14
C PHE A 256 -14.91 -2.71 9.69
N ALA A 257 -15.51 -1.78 8.97
CA ALA A 257 -16.00 -2.04 7.61
C ALA A 257 -14.84 -2.19 6.63
N ILE A 258 -14.88 -3.30 5.90
CA ILE A 258 -14.00 -3.56 4.78
C ILE A 258 -14.82 -4.20 3.65
N MET A 259 -14.68 -3.65 2.45
CA MET A 259 -15.42 -4.13 1.28
C MET A 259 -14.48 -4.41 0.13
N SER A 260 -14.61 -5.58 -0.49
CA SER A 260 -14.05 -5.91 -1.80
C SER A 260 -15.18 -5.92 -2.84
N LEU A 261 -15.16 -4.99 -3.80
CA LEU A 261 -16.21 -4.79 -4.80
C LEU A 261 -15.67 -4.97 -6.22
N LEU A 262 -16.11 -6.02 -6.93
CA LEU A 262 -15.56 -6.43 -8.22
C LEU A 262 -16.64 -6.52 -9.32
N ASP A 263 -16.23 -6.28 -10.57
CA ASP A 263 -16.98 -6.60 -11.81
C ASP A 263 -18.42 -6.03 -11.88
N GLY A 264 -18.68 -4.89 -11.24
CA GLY A 264 -20.03 -4.32 -11.09
C GLY A 264 -20.43 -3.32 -12.17
N LEU A 265 -21.74 -3.08 -12.28
CA LEU A 265 -22.36 -2.09 -13.16
C LEU A 265 -23.30 -1.19 -12.35
N LEU A 266 -22.96 0.10 -12.25
CA LEU A 266 -23.74 1.10 -11.52
C LEU A 266 -24.24 2.15 -12.53
N GLU A 267 -25.56 2.21 -12.72
CA GLU A 267 -26.22 3.18 -13.59
C GLU A 267 -27.10 4.11 -12.75
N PHE A 268 -26.85 5.42 -12.84
CA PHE A 268 -27.80 6.39 -12.34
C PHE A 268 -29.00 6.45 -13.30
N ASP A 269 -30.18 6.18 -12.76
CA ASP A 269 -31.45 6.28 -13.48
C ASP A 269 -32.47 7.00 -12.61
N ASN A 270 -32.96 8.15 -13.09
CA ASN A 270 -33.97 8.94 -12.38
C ASN A 270 -35.40 8.65 -12.84
N GLY A 271 -35.62 7.73 -13.78
CA GLY A 271 -36.96 7.32 -14.22
C GLY A 271 -37.86 8.50 -14.63
N ASN A 272 -37.29 9.52 -15.28
CA ASN A 272 -37.92 10.80 -15.68
C ASN A 272 -38.26 11.79 -14.53
N LYS A 273 -37.76 11.58 -13.31
CA LYS A 273 -37.88 12.54 -12.21
C LYS A 273 -36.79 13.63 -12.32
N LYS A 274 -37.07 14.88 -11.91
CA LYS A 274 -36.10 16.00 -11.86
C LYS A 274 -35.06 15.85 -10.72
N VAL A 275 -34.50 14.65 -10.54
CA VAL A 275 -33.43 14.37 -9.57
C VAL A 275 -32.09 14.52 -10.26
N LYS A 276 -31.19 15.33 -9.67
CA LYS A 276 -29.83 15.51 -10.18
C LYS A 276 -28.97 14.27 -9.90
N PRO A 277 -28.05 13.90 -10.81
CA PRO A 277 -27.06 12.85 -10.54
C PRO A 277 -26.27 13.08 -9.24
N THR A 278 -26.09 12.00 -8.49
CA THR A 278 -25.34 11.95 -7.22
C THR A 278 -24.02 11.18 -7.37
N THR A 279 -23.40 10.77 -6.28
CA THR A 279 -22.23 9.87 -6.26
C THR A 279 -22.66 8.40 -6.28
N ALA A 280 -21.96 7.55 -7.04
CA ALA A 280 -22.27 6.12 -7.11
C ALA A 280 -21.87 5.36 -5.84
N ILE A 281 -20.63 5.55 -5.37
CA ILE A 281 -20.07 4.89 -4.17
C ILE A 281 -19.68 5.96 -3.14
N LEU A 282 -20.31 5.92 -1.97
CA LEU A 282 -19.92 6.68 -0.79
C LEU A 282 -19.07 5.78 0.11
N ASN A 283 -17.85 6.20 0.44
CA ASN A 283 -16.94 5.41 1.26
C ASN A 283 -16.35 6.22 2.41
N GLU A 284 -16.50 5.70 3.63
CA GLU A 284 -15.92 6.27 4.84
C GLU A 284 -14.90 5.33 5.50
N SER A 285 -14.82 4.08 5.05
CA SER A 285 -13.94 3.06 5.62
C SER A 285 -13.06 2.35 4.58
N HIS A 286 -12.66 1.10 4.82
CA HIS A 286 -11.77 0.36 3.94
C HIS A 286 -12.52 -0.16 2.71
N LEU A 287 -12.00 0.16 1.52
CA LEU A 287 -12.56 -0.26 0.25
C LEU A 287 -11.43 -0.70 -0.70
N PHE A 288 -11.66 -1.84 -1.34
CA PHE A 288 -11.01 -2.27 -2.57
C PHE A 288 -12.09 -2.39 -3.65
N ALA A 289 -11.94 -1.69 -4.77
CA ALA A 289 -12.86 -1.78 -5.90
C ALA A 289 -12.11 -2.02 -7.22
N ARG A 290 -12.64 -2.87 -8.10
CA ARG A 290 -11.98 -3.23 -9.36
C ARG A 290 -12.99 -3.52 -10.47
N SER A 291 -12.65 -3.13 -11.69
CA SER A 291 -13.45 -3.44 -12.90
C SER A 291 -14.91 -3.02 -12.77
N MET A 292 -15.15 -1.81 -12.23
CA MET A 292 -16.50 -1.29 -12.03
C MET A 292 -16.87 -0.32 -13.16
N LYS A 293 -18.00 -0.56 -13.82
CA LYS A 293 -18.57 0.37 -14.78
C LYS A 293 -19.58 1.28 -14.09
N VAL A 294 -19.38 2.58 -14.20
CA VAL A 294 -20.22 3.62 -13.58
C VAL A 294 -20.67 4.59 -14.66
N SER A 295 -21.99 4.71 -14.83
CA SER A 295 -22.58 5.57 -15.84
C SER A 295 -23.62 6.51 -15.24
N ARG A 296 -23.72 7.71 -15.82
CA ARG A 296 -24.74 8.73 -15.51
C ARG A 296 -24.72 9.31 -14.08
N TYR A 297 -23.86 8.84 -13.19
CA TYR A 297 -23.57 9.47 -11.90
C TYR A 297 -22.72 10.73 -12.07
N LYS A 298 -22.81 11.66 -11.11
CA LYS A 298 -21.97 12.86 -11.05
C LYS A 298 -20.52 12.53 -10.72
N THR A 299 -20.32 11.59 -9.79
CA THR A 299 -19.00 11.14 -9.32
C THR A 299 -19.02 9.62 -9.11
N MET A 300 -17.93 8.93 -9.43
CA MET A 300 -17.82 7.48 -9.25
C MET A 300 -17.65 7.10 -7.78
N ILE A 301 -16.63 7.64 -7.12
CA ILE A 301 -16.34 7.39 -5.70
C ILE A 301 -16.17 8.74 -4.98
N ASN A 302 -16.80 8.89 -3.81
CA ASN A 302 -16.44 9.90 -2.83
C ASN A 302 -15.94 9.19 -1.57
N SER A 303 -14.65 9.28 -1.27
CA SER A 303 -14.00 8.56 -0.17
C SER A 303 -13.43 9.53 0.87
N LYS A 304 -13.77 9.34 2.16
CA LYS A 304 -13.13 10.07 3.26
C LYS A 304 -11.68 9.60 3.50
N LYS A 305 -11.40 8.31 3.28
CA LYS A 305 -10.03 7.76 3.30
C LYS A 305 -9.35 8.01 1.95
N LYS A 306 -8.09 8.44 1.98
CA LYS A 306 -7.26 8.69 0.78
C LYS A 306 -7.17 7.42 -0.08
N GLY A 307 -7.39 7.55 -1.40
CA GLY A 307 -7.11 6.48 -2.36
C GLY A 307 -5.65 6.49 -2.80
N TYR A 308 -5.12 5.31 -3.12
CA TYR A 308 -3.72 5.14 -3.56
C TYR A 308 -3.59 4.57 -4.97
N ASN A 309 -4.45 3.63 -5.37
CA ASN A 309 -4.48 3.08 -6.73
C ASN A 309 -5.67 3.64 -7.50
N GLU A 310 -5.72 4.94 -7.76
CA GLU A 310 -6.90 5.61 -8.35
C GLU A 310 -6.92 5.53 -9.90
N GLU A 311 -6.80 4.33 -10.46
CA GLU A 311 -6.89 4.16 -11.92
C GLU A 311 -8.36 4.22 -12.36
N MET A 312 -8.79 5.38 -12.84
CA MET A 312 -10.15 5.62 -13.31
C MET A 312 -10.15 6.24 -14.71
N ILE A 313 -10.89 5.66 -15.65
CA ILE A 313 -10.92 6.10 -17.05
C ILE A 313 -12.38 6.10 -17.54
N GLN A 314 -12.87 7.23 -18.05
CA GLN A 314 -14.14 7.33 -18.81
C GLN A 314 -15.36 6.60 -18.20
N GLY A 315 -15.60 6.75 -16.89
CA GLY A 315 -16.72 6.07 -16.22
C GLY A 315 -16.42 4.62 -15.82
N GLU A 316 -15.16 4.21 -15.82
CA GLU A 316 -14.71 2.92 -15.30
C GLU A 316 -13.72 3.12 -14.15
N ILE A 317 -13.92 2.37 -13.06
CA ILE A 317 -12.93 2.20 -12.00
C ILE A 317 -12.15 0.94 -12.35
N ILE A 318 -10.93 1.11 -12.85
CA ILE A 318 -10.05 -0.01 -13.20
C ILE A 318 -9.61 -0.71 -11.92
N GLU A 319 -9.09 0.05 -10.95
CA GLU A 319 -8.81 -0.38 -9.58
C GLU A 319 -8.90 0.83 -8.65
N PHE A 320 -9.18 0.60 -7.36
CA PHE A 320 -9.20 1.59 -6.29
C PHE A 320 -8.94 0.91 -4.95
N SER A 321 -8.07 1.49 -4.13
CA SER A 321 -7.78 1.02 -2.76
C SER A 321 -7.59 2.19 -1.81
N THR A 322 -8.21 2.10 -0.63
CA THR A 322 -8.12 3.08 0.48
C THR A 322 -6.84 3.00 1.32
N GLN A 323 -5.88 2.18 0.89
CA GLN A 323 -4.56 2.08 1.48
C GLN A 323 -3.54 1.80 0.37
N GLU A 324 -2.33 2.30 0.56
CA GLU A 324 -1.17 1.90 -0.25
C GLU A 324 -1.04 0.37 -0.26
N THR A 325 -0.86 -0.19 -1.44
CA THR A 325 -0.66 -1.63 -1.62
C THR A 325 0.49 -2.12 -0.76
N LYS A 326 0.25 -3.14 0.05
CA LYS A 326 1.32 -3.79 0.81
C LYS A 326 2.05 -4.82 -0.06
N GLN A 327 3.37 -4.71 -0.09
CA GLN A 327 4.31 -5.52 -0.86
C GLN A 327 5.52 -5.84 0.00
N LEU A 328 6.08 -7.03 -0.15
CA LEU A 328 7.33 -7.43 0.52
C LEU A 328 8.52 -7.47 -0.44
N CYS A 329 8.24 -7.83 -1.68
CA CYS A 329 9.15 -7.83 -2.80
C CYS A 329 8.65 -6.87 -3.89
N HIS A 330 9.52 -6.42 -4.78
CA HIS A 330 9.14 -5.68 -5.99
C HIS A 330 8.02 -6.41 -6.74
N SER A 331 6.86 -5.79 -6.86
CA SER A 331 5.64 -6.40 -7.39
C SER A 331 4.79 -5.30 -8.02
N PRO A 332 3.83 -5.64 -8.90
CA PRO A 332 2.85 -4.67 -9.32
C PRO A 332 2.00 -4.23 -8.14
N LYS A 333 1.67 -2.93 -8.11
CA LYS A 333 0.78 -2.37 -7.09
C LYS A 333 -0.67 -2.82 -7.28
N GLN A 334 -1.00 -3.34 -8.46
CA GLN A 334 -2.31 -3.85 -8.81
C GLN A 334 -2.49 -5.31 -8.42
N SER A 335 -3.73 -5.66 -8.07
CA SER A 335 -4.14 -7.05 -7.85
C SER A 335 -3.86 -7.97 -9.07
N MET A 336 -3.64 -9.26 -8.83
CA MET A 336 -3.18 -10.22 -9.86
C MET A 336 -4.16 -10.45 -11.03
N ARG A 337 -5.47 -10.25 -10.81
CA ARG A 337 -6.53 -10.41 -11.83
C ARG A 337 -6.52 -11.79 -12.50
N LEU A 338 -6.56 -12.86 -11.70
CA LEU A 338 -6.75 -14.21 -12.23
C LEU A 338 -8.08 -14.29 -12.98
N ALA A 339 -8.10 -15.09 -14.06
CA ALA A 339 -9.30 -15.31 -14.85
C ALA A 339 -10.39 -15.95 -13.99
N VAL A 340 -11.59 -15.38 -14.02
CA VAL A 340 -12.75 -15.85 -13.25
C VAL A 340 -13.63 -16.71 -14.14
N ALA A 341 -13.91 -17.95 -13.73
CA ALA A 341 -14.91 -18.80 -14.36
C ALA A 341 -16.18 -18.82 -13.52
N GLU A 342 -17.35 -18.66 -14.16
CA GLU A 342 -18.65 -18.82 -13.50
C GLU A 342 -18.88 -20.26 -13.00
N THR A 343 -19.74 -20.43 -12.00
CA THR A 343 -20.18 -21.77 -11.58
C THR A 343 -20.86 -22.46 -12.77
N PRO A 344 -20.40 -23.63 -13.22
CA PRO A 344 -20.98 -24.33 -14.36
C PRO A 344 -22.36 -24.89 -14.01
N ALA A 345 -23.29 -24.85 -14.97
CA ALA A 345 -24.56 -25.57 -14.90
C ALA A 345 -24.40 -26.88 -15.69
N PHE A 346 -24.14 -27.98 -14.98
CA PHE A 346 -24.01 -29.29 -15.61
C PHE A 346 -25.37 -29.89 -15.94
N PRO A 347 -25.48 -30.75 -16.98
CA PRO A 347 -26.75 -31.37 -17.34
C PRO A 347 -27.29 -32.28 -16.22
N GLU A 348 -28.50 -31.99 -15.75
CA GLU A 348 -29.19 -32.79 -14.74
C GLU A 348 -30.09 -33.86 -15.37
N GLN A 349 -30.23 -35.00 -14.69
CA GLN A 349 -31.18 -36.04 -15.06
C GLN A 349 -32.59 -35.67 -14.55
N LYS A 350 -33.65 -36.10 -15.24
CA LYS A 350 -35.01 -35.97 -14.70
C LYS A 350 -35.12 -36.68 -13.34
N PRO A 351 -35.81 -36.08 -12.35
CA PRO A 351 -35.94 -36.65 -10.99
C PRO A 351 -36.45 -38.08 -10.95
N ASP A 352 -37.35 -38.47 -11.86
CA ASP A 352 -37.89 -39.84 -11.92
C ASP A 352 -36.84 -40.93 -12.19
N ASN A 353 -35.66 -40.54 -12.69
CA ASN A 353 -34.57 -41.47 -12.95
C ASN A 353 -33.47 -41.44 -11.88
N TRP A 354 -33.62 -40.62 -10.84
CA TRP A 354 -32.62 -40.58 -9.76
C TRP A 354 -32.72 -41.84 -8.92
N ILE A 355 -31.58 -42.37 -8.52
CA ILE A 355 -31.49 -43.61 -7.73
C ILE A 355 -31.21 -43.28 -6.26
N THR A 356 -31.92 -43.95 -5.35
CA THR A 356 -31.61 -43.95 -3.92
C THR A 356 -31.05 -45.30 -3.52
N ILE A 357 -30.17 -45.31 -2.53
CA ILE A 357 -29.66 -46.56 -1.93
C ILE A 357 -30.66 -47.19 -0.95
N ALA A 358 -31.72 -46.47 -0.58
CA ALA A 358 -32.83 -47.01 0.20
C ALA A 358 -33.66 -47.97 -0.65
N GLY A 359 -34.02 -49.14 -0.12
CA GLY A 359 -34.82 -50.13 -0.85
C GLY A 359 -33.93 -51.16 -1.54
N ASP A 360 -33.84 -51.12 -2.87
CA ASP A 360 -33.25 -52.18 -3.70
C ASP A 360 -31.78 -52.49 -3.38
N TYR A 361 -31.02 -51.48 -2.94
CA TYR A 361 -29.61 -51.63 -2.54
C TYR A 361 -29.42 -51.88 -1.03
N GLY A 362 -30.50 -51.91 -0.25
CA GLY A 362 -30.50 -52.28 1.16
C GLY A 362 -29.87 -51.26 2.13
N GLY A 363 -29.62 -50.02 1.71
CA GLY A 363 -29.10 -48.94 2.57
C GLY A 363 -30.08 -48.57 3.69
N LYS A 364 -29.56 -48.29 4.89
CA LYS A 364 -30.35 -48.05 6.11
C LYS A 364 -29.94 -46.78 6.85
N SER A 365 -30.58 -45.67 6.49
CA SER A 365 -30.37 -44.40 7.19
C SER A 365 -30.72 -44.46 8.68
N ASN A 366 -30.03 -43.65 9.48
CA ASN A 366 -30.23 -43.45 10.91
C ASN A 366 -29.98 -44.70 11.78
N THR A 367 -29.39 -45.76 11.24
CA THR A 367 -29.07 -46.98 11.99
C THR A 367 -27.61 -47.06 12.46
N GLY A 368 -26.72 -46.28 11.84
CA GLY A 368 -25.26 -46.37 12.03
C GLY A 368 -24.62 -47.60 11.36
N SER A 369 -25.39 -48.40 10.61
CA SER A 369 -24.82 -49.50 9.81
C SER A 369 -23.98 -48.97 8.66
N ASP A 370 -22.98 -49.74 8.24
CA ASP A 370 -22.12 -49.38 7.11
C ASP A 370 -22.88 -49.52 5.77
N ASP A 371 -23.26 -48.39 5.18
CA ASP A 371 -23.95 -48.26 3.90
C ASP A 371 -22.99 -48.26 2.70
N SER A 372 -21.67 -48.43 2.93
CA SER A 372 -20.66 -48.32 1.86
C SER A 372 -20.92 -49.26 0.69
N LYS A 373 -21.35 -50.50 0.98
CA LYS A 373 -21.66 -51.49 -0.07
C LYS A 373 -22.87 -51.06 -0.90
N ALA A 374 -23.93 -50.56 -0.27
CA ALA A 374 -25.14 -50.12 -0.98
C ALA A 374 -24.86 -48.96 -1.94
N ILE A 375 -24.03 -48.00 -1.50
CA ILE A 375 -23.58 -46.90 -2.36
C ILE A 375 -22.74 -47.43 -3.52
N GLN A 376 -21.76 -48.29 -3.25
CA GLN A 376 -20.89 -48.82 -4.30
C GLN A 376 -21.65 -49.65 -5.34
N ASP A 377 -22.56 -50.52 -4.90
CA ASP A 377 -23.39 -51.34 -5.78
C ASP A 377 -24.27 -50.44 -6.69
N ALA A 378 -24.89 -49.38 -6.17
CA ALA A 378 -25.68 -48.46 -6.99
C ALA A 378 -24.85 -47.70 -8.05
N ILE A 379 -23.61 -47.34 -7.73
CA ILE A 379 -22.66 -46.74 -8.69
C ILE A 379 -22.28 -47.76 -9.77
N ASP A 380 -22.04 -49.00 -9.36
CA ASP A 380 -21.60 -50.07 -10.25
C ASP A 380 -22.71 -50.57 -11.19
N ASP A 381 -23.97 -50.50 -10.73
CA ASP A 381 -25.18 -50.81 -11.52
C ASP A 381 -25.58 -49.67 -12.49
N GLY A 382 -24.79 -48.59 -12.53
CA GLY A 382 -24.88 -47.57 -13.59
C GLY A 382 -25.75 -46.37 -13.25
N ALA A 383 -25.99 -46.07 -11.97
CA ALA A 383 -26.64 -44.84 -11.56
C ALA A 383 -25.93 -43.60 -12.14
N GLU A 384 -26.71 -42.63 -12.63
CA GLU A 384 -26.20 -41.33 -13.08
C GLU A 384 -26.30 -40.26 -11.99
N THR A 385 -27.45 -40.24 -11.30
CA THR A 385 -27.73 -39.38 -10.15
C THR A 385 -28.07 -40.24 -8.95
N LEU A 386 -27.31 -40.10 -7.87
CA LEU A 386 -27.65 -40.65 -6.56
C LEU A 386 -28.26 -39.57 -5.67
N TYR A 387 -29.40 -39.87 -5.07
CA TYR A 387 -30.03 -38.98 -4.10
C TYR A 387 -30.19 -39.61 -2.73
N PHE A 388 -30.05 -38.78 -1.69
CA PHE A 388 -30.18 -39.18 -0.30
C PHE A 388 -31.34 -38.40 0.34
N PRO A 389 -32.44 -39.07 0.75
CA PRO A 389 -33.62 -38.41 1.32
C PRO A 389 -33.33 -37.49 2.54
N PRO A 390 -34.19 -36.47 2.80
CA PRO A 390 -34.09 -35.54 3.92
C PRO A 390 -34.06 -36.23 5.28
N GLY A 391 -33.36 -35.61 6.25
CA GLY A 391 -33.22 -36.14 7.61
C GLY A 391 -32.49 -37.50 7.71
N GLY A 392 -31.96 -38.01 6.60
CA GLY A 392 -31.23 -39.28 6.55
C GLY A 392 -29.75 -39.11 6.90
N ARG A 393 -29.31 -39.82 7.94
CA ARG A 393 -27.89 -40.02 8.27
C ARG A 393 -27.42 -41.37 7.75
N TRP A 394 -26.43 -41.37 6.85
CA TRP A 394 -25.87 -42.55 6.20
C TRP A 394 -24.42 -42.72 6.64
N THR A 395 -23.99 -43.94 6.96
CA THR A 395 -22.65 -44.18 7.52
C THR A 395 -21.78 -44.95 6.55
N ILE A 396 -20.60 -44.43 6.22
CA ILE A 396 -19.61 -45.12 5.39
C ILE A 396 -18.33 -45.43 6.18
N ASN A 397 -17.94 -46.70 6.25
CA ASN A 397 -16.69 -47.13 6.88
C ASN A 397 -15.64 -47.64 5.88
N ARG A 398 -15.95 -47.60 4.59
CA ARG A 398 -15.05 -47.96 3.50
C ARG A 398 -15.05 -46.85 2.46
N ASP A 399 -13.97 -46.78 1.69
CA ASP A 399 -13.87 -45.82 0.59
C ASP A 399 -14.86 -46.18 -0.52
N ILE A 400 -15.47 -45.15 -1.10
CA ILE A 400 -16.43 -45.24 -2.21
C ILE A 400 -15.75 -44.74 -3.48
N TYR A 401 -15.76 -45.56 -4.52
CA TYR A 401 -15.14 -45.23 -5.80
C TYR A 401 -16.18 -44.64 -6.74
N ILE A 402 -16.05 -43.34 -7.03
CA ILE A 402 -16.91 -42.63 -7.98
C ILE A 402 -16.37 -42.87 -9.39
N ARG A 403 -17.03 -43.78 -10.12
CA ARG A 403 -16.67 -44.27 -11.45
C ARG A 403 -17.91 -44.45 -12.32
N ASN A 404 -17.76 -45.08 -13.49
CA ASN A 404 -18.85 -45.40 -14.41
C ASN A 404 -19.66 -44.15 -14.80
N ARG A 405 -20.99 -44.16 -14.66
CA ARG A 405 -21.91 -43.15 -15.18
C ARG A 405 -22.33 -42.08 -14.16
N ILE A 406 -21.81 -42.10 -12.94
CA ILE A 406 -22.19 -41.09 -11.94
C ILE A 406 -21.75 -39.70 -12.39
N ARG A 407 -22.68 -38.75 -12.41
CA ARG A 407 -22.43 -37.32 -12.64
C ARG A 407 -23.00 -36.41 -11.56
N GLN A 408 -23.92 -36.90 -10.72
CA GLN A 408 -24.48 -36.13 -9.61
C GLN A 408 -24.68 -36.99 -8.36
N ILE A 409 -24.32 -36.44 -7.21
CA ILE A 409 -24.60 -37.01 -5.89
C ILE A 409 -25.23 -35.89 -5.06
N ILE A 410 -26.51 -36.01 -4.76
CA ILE A 410 -27.29 -34.97 -4.11
C ILE A 410 -27.85 -35.45 -2.76
N GLY A 411 -27.48 -34.75 -1.69
CA GLY A 411 -28.26 -34.81 -0.46
C GLY A 411 -29.53 -34.01 -0.67
N ILE A 412 -30.71 -34.57 -0.44
CA ILE A 412 -31.91 -33.74 -0.29
C ILE A 412 -31.87 -33.18 1.14
N GLU A 413 -30.80 -32.44 1.44
CA GLU A 413 -30.34 -32.02 2.78
C GLU A 413 -29.90 -33.19 3.68
N GLY A 414 -29.46 -34.31 3.10
CA GLY A 414 -28.98 -35.49 3.83
C GLY A 414 -27.59 -35.32 4.49
N ARG A 415 -27.18 -36.34 5.26
CA ARG A 415 -25.87 -36.41 5.93
C ARG A 415 -25.17 -37.73 5.64
N ILE A 416 -23.87 -37.67 5.33
CA ILE A 416 -23.00 -38.84 5.26
C ILE A 416 -21.88 -38.70 6.30
N ASP A 417 -21.74 -39.68 7.18
CA ASP A 417 -20.69 -39.73 8.19
C ASP A 417 -19.85 -41.01 8.10
N GLY A 418 -18.94 -41.20 9.08
CA GLY A 418 -18.05 -42.36 9.13
C GLY A 418 -16.64 -42.05 8.63
N LYS A 419 -15.86 -43.12 8.42
CA LYS A 419 -14.40 -43.05 8.16
C LYS A 419 -14.02 -43.15 6.68
N GLY A 420 -14.95 -43.55 5.82
CA GLY A 420 -14.71 -43.69 4.38
C GLY A 420 -14.50 -42.36 3.66
N LYS A 421 -13.69 -42.36 2.61
CA LYS A 421 -13.51 -41.26 1.65
C LYS A 421 -14.23 -41.55 0.32
N PHE A 422 -14.53 -40.50 -0.42
CA PHE A 422 -14.98 -40.61 -1.81
C PHE A 422 -13.79 -40.42 -2.75
N ILE A 423 -13.47 -41.45 -3.53
CA ILE A 423 -12.35 -41.49 -4.47
C ILE A 423 -12.90 -41.28 -5.87
N ILE A 424 -12.62 -40.13 -6.48
CA ILE A 424 -13.12 -39.79 -7.82
C ILE A 424 -12.13 -40.29 -8.86
N GLU A 425 -12.58 -41.25 -9.66
CA GLU A 425 -11.85 -41.87 -10.76
C GLU A 425 -12.39 -41.41 -12.12
N ALA A 426 -11.81 -41.92 -13.21
CA ALA A 426 -12.33 -41.69 -14.55
C ALA A 426 -13.73 -42.29 -14.66
N GLY A 427 -14.62 -41.60 -15.37
CA GLY A 427 -16.00 -42.02 -15.61
C GLY A 427 -16.44 -41.68 -17.02
N ALA A 428 -17.66 -42.02 -17.36
CA ALA A 428 -18.30 -41.72 -18.63
C ALA A 428 -18.53 -40.21 -18.84
N PHE A 429 -18.60 -39.45 -17.74
CA PHE A 429 -18.79 -38.00 -17.75
C PHE A 429 -17.56 -37.29 -17.18
N ASN A 430 -17.19 -36.16 -17.78
CA ASN A 430 -16.09 -35.34 -17.29
C ASN A 430 -16.52 -34.46 -16.12
N GLU A 431 -17.81 -34.23 -15.94
CA GLU A 431 -18.39 -33.42 -14.89
C GLU A 431 -18.90 -34.26 -13.73
N LEU A 432 -18.79 -33.73 -12.50
CA LEU A 432 -19.35 -34.31 -11.28
C LEU A 432 -19.85 -33.19 -10.36
N THR A 433 -21.13 -33.23 -10.00
CA THR A 433 -21.70 -32.40 -8.93
C THR A 433 -21.90 -33.22 -7.67
N ILE A 434 -21.45 -32.70 -6.53
CA ILE A 434 -21.81 -33.20 -5.20
C ILE A 434 -22.40 -32.04 -4.42
N GLU A 435 -23.60 -32.20 -3.89
CA GLU A 435 -24.29 -31.06 -3.29
C GLU A 435 -25.21 -31.38 -2.13
N ARG A 436 -25.52 -30.36 -1.32
CA ARG A 436 -26.61 -30.34 -0.33
C ARG A 436 -26.48 -31.39 0.77
N PHE A 437 -25.24 -31.62 1.23
CA PHE A 437 -24.95 -32.45 2.40
C PHE A 437 -24.60 -31.62 3.62
N SER A 438 -25.19 -31.94 4.77
CA SER A 438 -24.82 -31.30 6.05
C SER A 438 -23.44 -31.72 6.54
N GLU A 439 -23.02 -32.94 6.21
CA GLU A 439 -21.65 -33.46 6.28
C GLU A 439 -21.47 -34.53 5.18
N PHE A 440 -20.25 -34.68 4.67
CA PHE A 440 -19.94 -35.59 3.57
C PHE A 440 -18.67 -36.43 3.82
N GLY A 441 -18.84 -37.51 4.59
CA GLY A 441 -17.80 -38.51 4.84
C GLY A 441 -16.52 -37.96 5.46
N SER A 442 -15.42 -38.71 5.32
CA SER A 442 -14.10 -38.30 5.82
C SER A 442 -13.26 -37.51 4.81
N GLY A 443 -13.78 -37.24 3.60
CA GLY A 443 -13.14 -36.39 2.59
C GLY A 443 -13.30 -36.92 1.17
N ILE A 444 -12.79 -36.14 0.22
CA ILE A 444 -12.81 -36.42 -1.22
C ILE A 444 -11.38 -36.46 -1.74
N ILE A 445 -11.04 -37.44 -2.56
CA ILE A 445 -9.79 -37.50 -3.33
C ILE A 445 -10.11 -37.50 -4.81
N LEU A 446 -9.72 -36.44 -5.53
CA LEU A 446 -9.84 -36.32 -6.97
C LEU A 446 -8.60 -36.92 -7.66
N LYS A 447 -8.73 -38.13 -8.22
CA LYS A 447 -7.64 -38.82 -8.95
C LYS A 447 -7.74 -38.68 -10.47
N ALA A 448 -8.86 -38.18 -10.99
CA ALA A 448 -9.13 -38.08 -12.42
C ALA A 448 -9.14 -36.64 -12.94
N LYS A 449 -9.24 -36.48 -14.27
CA LYS A 449 -9.39 -35.18 -14.94
C LYS A 449 -10.84 -34.67 -14.97
N ARG A 450 -11.66 -35.09 -14.01
CA ARG A 450 -13.07 -34.72 -13.93
C ARG A 450 -13.21 -33.34 -13.27
N ASN A 451 -14.01 -32.47 -13.87
CA ASN A 451 -14.42 -31.22 -13.27
C ASN A 451 -15.35 -31.50 -12.09
N LEU A 452 -15.03 -30.93 -10.94
CA LEU A 452 -15.73 -31.18 -9.68
C LEU A 452 -16.43 -29.90 -9.21
N LEU A 453 -17.75 -29.96 -9.06
CA LEU A 453 -18.55 -28.94 -8.40
C LEU A 453 -19.02 -29.44 -7.03
N LEU A 454 -18.60 -28.75 -5.97
CA LEU A 454 -19.15 -28.91 -4.63
C LEU A 454 -20.06 -27.72 -4.33
N LYS A 455 -21.32 -28.00 -3.96
CA LYS A 455 -22.33 -26.94 -3.78
C LYS A 455 -23.15 -27.12 -2.50
N ASN A 456 -23.30 -26.06 -1.73
CA ASN A 456 -24.10 -26.01 -0.51
C ASN A 456 -23.80 -27.23 0.38
N MET A 457 -22.54 -27.44 0.78
CA MET A 457 -22.15 -28.66 1.49
C MET A 457 -21.00 -28.47 2.48
N MET A 458 -20.89 -29.40 3.43
CA MET A 458 -19.72 -29.53 4.29
C MET A 458 -18.95 -30.81 3.97
N VAL A 459 -17.62 -30.71 3.86
CA VAL A 459 -16.71 -31.85 3.62
C VAL A 459 -15.46 -31.75 4.48
N ARG A 460 -14.92 -32.87 4.98
CA ARG A 460 -13.77 -32.80 5.89
C ARG A 460 -12.46 -32.37 5.19
N SER A 461 -12.16 -32.97 4.04
CA SER A 461 -11.00 -32.62 3.21
C SER A 461 -11.32 -32.77 1.73
N LEU A 462 -10.65 -31.95 0.91
CA LEU A 462 -10.57 -32.13 -0.52
C LEU A 462 -9.09 -32.23 -0.92
N GLU A 463 -8.72 -33.36 -1.50
CA GLU A 463 -7.36 -33.66 -1.95
C GLU A 463 -7.37 -33.97 -3.44
N THR A 464 -6.33 -33.54 -4.15
CA THR A 464 -6.15 -33.81 -5.58
C THR A 464 -4.89 -34.62 -5.79
N ALA A 465 -4.90 -35.57 -6.73
CA ALA A 465 -3.69 -36.30 -7.10
C ALA A 465 -2.82 -35.46 -8.04
N GLU A 466 -1.50 -35.70 -8.05
CA GLU A 466 -0.55 -35.01 -8.93
C GLU A 466 -0.82 -35.22 -10.43
N VAL A 467 -1.54 -36.29 -10.78
CA VAL A 467 -1.83 -36.70 -12.17
C VAL A 467 -3.30 -36.41 -12.57
N GLY A 468 -4.13 -35.94 -11.63
CA GLY A 468 -5.53 -35.54 -11.87
C GLY A 468 -5.60 -34.07 -12.30
N GLY A 469 -6.41 -33.73 -13.29
CA GLY A 469 -6.34 -32.41 -13.96
C GLY A 469 -7.69 -31.80 -14.31
N GLY A 470 -8.69 -31.97 -13.43
CA GLY A 470 -10.00 -31.34 -13.58
C GLY A 470 -10.10 -30.01 -12.83
N ASP A 471 -10.94 -29.13 -13.35
CA ASP A 471 -11.26 -27.84 -12.74
C ASP A 471 -12.18 -28.03 -11.52
N ILE A 472 -11.96 -27.24 -10.46
CA ILE A 472 -12.70 -27.35 -9.20
C ILE A 472 -13.54 -26.09 -8.96
N TYR A 473 -14.79 -26.29 -8.59
CA TYR A 473 -15.74 -25.23 -8.26
C TYR A 473 -16.31 -25.48 -6.86
N LEU A 474 -16.23 -24.45 -6.00
CA LEU A 474 -16.82 -24.47 -4.67
C LEU A 474 -17.87 -23.36 -4.57
N GLU A 475 -19.09 -23.68 -4.14
CA GLU A 475 -20.15 -22.70 -3.92
C GLU A 475 -20.87 -22.98 -2.60
N ASP A 476 -20.77 -22.06 -1.63
CA ASP A 476 -21.31 -22.24 -0.28
C ASP A 476 -20.78 -23.54 0.38
N VAL A 477 -19.45 -23.66 0.42
CA VAL A 477 -18.77 -24.88 0.87
C VAL A 477 -18.00 -24.62 2.16
N THR A 478 -18.24 -25.47 3.14
CA THR A 478 -17.44 -25.52 4.37
C THR A 478 -16.51 -26.74 4.35
N LEU A 479 -15.22 -26.53 4.60
CA LEU A 479 -14.25 -27.63 4.63
C LEU A 479 -13.15 -27.49 5.68
N GLY A 480 -12.50 -28.60 6.04
CA GLY A 480 -11.39 -28.60 6.97
C GLY A 480 -10.06 -28.24 6.31
N THR A 481 -9.68 -29.02 5.29
CA THR A 481 -8.44 -28.84 4.52
C THR A 481 -8.67 -28.95 3.02
N LEU A 482 -7.87 -28.21 2.26
CA LEU A 482 -7.85 -28.19 0.79
C LEU A 482 -6.42 -28.40 0.31
N GLN A 483 -6.19 -29.42 -0.51
CA GLN A 483 -4.91 -29.66 -1.17
C GLN A 483 -5.09 -29.71 -2.69
N LEU A 484 -4.47 -28.74 -3.36
CA LEU A 484 -4.41 -28.65 -4.82
C LEU A 484 -3.00 -28.97 -5.32
N ASN A 485 -2.94 -29.74 -6.40
CA ASN A 485 -1.74 -30.13 -7.12
C ASN A 485 -1.94 -29.83 -8.62
N TYR A 486 -1.63 -28.60 -9.03
CA TYR A 486 -1.71 -28.09 -10.41
C TYR A 486 -3.13 -27.86 -11.00
N GLN A 487 -4.20 -28.00 -10.21
CA GLN A 487 -5.57 -27.68 -10.67
C GLN A 487 -5.89 -26.18 -10.57
N LYS A 488 -6.96 -25.78 -11.27
CA LYS A 488 -7.62 -24.49 -11.09
C LYS A 488 -8.81 -24.64 -10.16
N LEU A 489 -9.01 -23.67 -9.29
CA LEU A 489 -10.14 -23.62 -8.36
C LEU A 489 -10.82 -22.25 -8.37
N TRP A 490 -12.15 -22.26 -8.49
CA TRP A 490 -13.00 -21.08 -8.29
C TRP A 490 -13.98 -21.30 -7.15
N GLY A 491 -13.81 -20.55 -6.06
CA GLY A 491 -14.67 -20.61 -4.88
C GLY A 491 -15.56 -19.39 -4.71
N ARG A 492 -16.82 -19.59 -4.28
CA ARG A 492 -17.71 -18.55 -3.75
C ARG A 492 -18.18 -18.97 -2.37
N GLN A 493 -17.97 -18.11 -1.38
CA GLN A 493 -18.23 -18.43 0.03
C GLN A 493 -17.56 -19.76 0.40
N VAL A 494 -16.27 -19.69 0.72
CA VAL A 494 -15.50 -20.84 1.19
C VAL A 494 -15.20 -20.64 2.66
N ALA A 495 -15.68 -21.55 3.51
CA ALA A 495 -15.42 -21.52 4.95
C ALA A 495 -14.46 -22.64 5.34
N LEU A 496 -13.30 -22.30 5.92
CA LEU A 496 -12.33 -23.24 6.45
C LEU A 496 -12.49 -23.38 7.96
N ILE A 497 -12.95 -24.54 8.40
CA ILE A 497 -13.21 -24.84 9.82
C ILE A 497 -12.20 -25.83 10.40
N GLY A 498 -12.27 -26.06 11.71
CA GLY A 498 -11.42 -27.02 12.41
C GLY A 498 -10.01 -26.50 12.68
N ASP A 499 -9.28 -27.23 13.51
CA ASP A 499 -7.85 -26.97 13.78
C ASP A 499 -7.00 -27.99 13.03
N THR A 500 -5.94 -27.53 12.39
CA THR A 500 -5.11 -28.32 11.48
C THR A 500 -3.66 -28.23 11.92
N LYS A 501 -2.93 -29.36 11.88
CA LYS A 501 -1.49 -29.38 12.20
C LYS A 501 -0.64 -28.66 11.14
N GLY A 502 -1.14 -28.58 9.90
CA GLY A 502 -0.49 -27.89 8.78
C GLY A 502 -1.39 -26.81 8.16
N PRO A 503 -1.00 -26.26 7.00
CA PRO A 503 -1.79 -25.25 6.29
C PRO A 503 -3.20 -25.74 5.98
N LYS A 504 -4.19 -24.84 6.07
CA LYS A 504 -5.58 -25.17 5.70
C LYS A 504 -5.75 -25.34 4.19
N ILE A 505 -5.11 -24.48 3.41
CA ILE A 505 -4.97 -24.61 1.96
C ILE A 505 -3.51 -24.85 1.63
N THR A 506 -3.24 -25.94 0.92
CA THR A 506 -1.94 -26.24 0.32
C THR A 506 -2.10 -26.17 -1.20
N ASN A 507 -1.40 -25.24 -1.84
CA ASN A 507 -1.50 -25.00 -3.27
C ASN A 507 -0.14 -25.23 -3.94
N ASN A 508 -0.01 -26.41 -4.54
CA ASN A 508 1.19 -26.87 -5.24
C ASN A 508 1.02 -26.63 -6.74
N GLY A 509 1.63 -25.56 -7.27
CA GLY A 509 1.57 -25.20 -8.70
C GLY A 509 0.18 -24.92 -9.28
N GLY A 510 -0.88 -24.88 -8.46
CA GLY A 510 -2.26 -24.62 -8.87
C GLY A 510 -2.61 -23.14 -8.97
N SER A 511 -3.83 -22.86 -9.42
CA SER A 511 -4.40 -21.50 -9.49
C SER A 511 -5.69 -21.42 -8.70
N ILE A 512 -5.73 -20.57 -7.67
CA ILE A 512 -6.88 -20.41 -6.78
C ILE A 512 -7.48 -19.02 -6.95
N TRP A 513 -8.78 -18.95 -7.17
CA TRP A 513 -9.56 -17.73 -7.08
C TRP A 513 -10.72 -17.98 -6.11
N ILE A 514 -10.82 -17.21 -5.02
CA ILE A 514 -11.90 -17.36 -4.02
C ILE A 514 -12.52 -16.00 -3.71
N LEU A 515 -13.83 -15.89 -3.94
CA LEU A 515 -14.67 -14.79 -3.50
C LEU A 515 -15.33 -15.16 -2.17
N GLY A 516 -14.99 -14.44 -1.11
CA GLY A 516 -15.45 -14.70 0.25
C GLY A 516 -14.76 -15.91 0.86
N LEU A 517 -13.60 -15.70 1.49
CA LEU A 517 -12.90 -16.74 2.25
C LEU A 517 -13.03 -16.44 3.74
N THR A 518 -13.52 -17.41 4.52
CA THR A 518 -13.52 -17.31 5.98
C THR A 518 -12.73 -18.46 6.56
N ALA A 519 -11.76 -18.19 7.43
CA ALA A 519 -11.01 -19.25 8.12
C ALA A 519 -11.07 -19.08 9.63
N LYS A 520 -11.36 -20.17 10.34
CA LYS A 520 -11.47 -20.21 11.81
C LYS A 520 -10.43 -21.15 12.41
N LYS A 521 -9.99 -20.86 13.64
CA LYS A 521 -9.33 -21.79 14.58
C LYS A 521 -8.07 -22.54 14.08
N GLY A 522 -7.28 -22.03 13.14
CA GLY A 522 -6.06 -22.72 12.70
C GLY A 522 -4.81 -21.86 12.65
N ASN A 523 -3.70 -22.53 12.36
CA ASN A 523 -2.41 -21.96 11.94
C ASN A 523 -2.51 -21.52 10.47
N THR A 524 -1.38 -21.45 9.73
CA THR A 524 -1.30 -20.98 8.32
C THR A 524 -2.54 -21.30 7.47
N ILE A 525 -3.09 -20.26 6.84
CA ILE A 525 -4.33 -20.34 6.06
C ILE A 525 -4.05 -20.88 4.65
N LEU A 526 -3.02 -20.35 4.01
CA LEU A 526 -2.59 -20.72 2.66
C LEU A 526 -1.07 -20.89 2.63
N GLN A 527 -0.61 -21.96 2.00
CA GLN A 527 0.75 -22.10 1.52
C GLN A 527 0.75 -22.30 0.00
N ASN A 528 1.30 -21.33 -0.73
CA ASN A 528 1.58 -21.42 -2.16
C ASN A 528 3.04 -21.83 -2.37
N PHE A 529 3.29 -22.78 -3.27
CA PHE A 529 4.64 -23.17 -3.69
C PHE A 529 4.63 -23.75 -5.11
N ASN A 530 5.82 -23.98 -5.68
CA ASN A 530 5.99 -24.50 -7.05
C ASN A 530 5.30 -23.64 -8.12
N LYS A 531 5.46 -22.30 -8.05
CA LYS A 531 4.90 -21.33 -8.98
C LYS A 531 3.36 -21.32 -9.00
N ALA A 532 2.75 -21.61 -7.85
CA ALA A 532 1.31 -21.49 -7.66
C ALA A 532 0.85 -20.03 -7.71
N HIS A 533 -0.46 -19.82 -7.93
CA HIS A 533 -1.08 -18.50 -7.88
C HIS A 533 -2.34 -18.56 -7.01
N ALA A 534 -2.55 -17.57 -6.16
CA ALA A 534 -3.80 -17.42 -5.42
C ALA A 534 -4.26 -15.96 -5.38
N GLU A 535 -5.54 -15.77 -5.68
CA GLU A 535 -6.26 -14.51 -5.50
C GLU A 535 -7.42 -14.75 -4.53
N LEU A 536 -7.33 -14.15 -3.34
CA LEU A 536 -8.30 -14.30 -2.27
C LEU A 536 -9.01 -12.96 -2.04
N ILE A 537 -10.33 -12.93 -2.13
CA ILE A 537 -11.13 -11.71 -2.17
C ILE A 537 -12.13 -11.70 -1.02
N GLY A 538 -12.11 -10.66 -0.18
CA GLY A 538 -12.95 -10.55 1.02
C GLY A 538 -12.63 -11.66 2.01
N VAL A 539 -11.47 -11.54 2.66
CA VAL A 539 -10.90 -12.57 3.52
C VAL A 539 -11.16 -12.25 4.98
N GLU A 540 -11.83 -13.16 5.68
CA GLU A 540 -12.06 -13.08 7.11
C GLU A 540 -11.27 -14.17 7.84
N ILE A 541 -10.42 -13.76 8.78
CA ILE A 541 -9.70 -14.67 9.66
C ILE A 541 -10.21 -14.51 11.09
N VAL A 542 -10.91 -15.52 11.58
CA VAL A 542 -11.38 -15.54 12.97
C VAL A 542 -10.35 -16.27 13.82
N ALA A 543 -9.50 -15.49 14.50
CA ALA A 543 -8.39 -15.99 15.29
C ALA A 543 -8.87 -16.63 16.61
N SER A 544 -8.29 -17.78 16.94
CA SER A 544 -8.45 -18.44 18.25
C SER A 544 -7.40 -17.99 19.26
N ASP A 545 -7.63 -18.33 20.52
CA ASP A 545 -6.73 -18.15 21.68
C ASP A 545 -5.37 -18.85 21.54
N LYS A 546 -5.26 -19.83 20.63
CA LYS A 546 -4.00 -20.55 20.39
C LYS A 546 -2.88 -19.62 19.94
N ALA A 547 -1.67 -19.87 20.43
CA ALA A 547 -0.47 -19.19 19.93
C ALA A 547 -0.32 -19.41 18.42
N LYS A 548 0.13 -18.37 17.71
CA LYS A 548 0.38 -18.40 16.25
C LYS A 548 1.89 -18.31 16.05
N ASP A 549 2.52 -19.46 15.83
CA ASP A 549 3.96 -19.62 15.64
C ASP A 549 4.37 -19.65 14.16
N ARG A 550 3.39 -19.58 13.24
CA ARG A 550 3.58 -19.61 11.80
C ARG A 550 2.84 -18.44 11.12
N PRO A 551 3.30 -17.99 9.94
CA PRO A 551 2.62 -16.94 9.18
C PRO A 551 1.19 -17.32 8.81
N MET A 552 0.33 -16.30 8.72
CA MET A 552 -1.04 -16.46 8.20
C MET A 552 -1.03 -16.92 6.74
N PHE A 553 -0.18 -16.33 5.90
CA PHE A 553 0.03 -16.72 4.50
C PHE A 553 1.51 -16.96 4.21
N ILE A 554 1.82 -18.05 3.51
CA ILE A 554 3.16 -18.37 3.02
C ILE A 554 3.11 -18.39 1.49
N ASN A 555 3.90 -17.53 0.85
CA ASN A 555 4.01 -17.44 -0.60
C ASN A 555 5.45 -17.73 -1.04
N ASP A 556 5.72 -19.00 -1.35
CA ASP A 556 7.06 -19.50 -1.67
C ASP A 556 7.25 -19.61 -3.19
N ASN A 557 8.07 -18.72 -3.77
CA ASN A 557 8.37 -18.65 -5.20
C ASN A 557 7.11 -18.77 -6.08
N SER A 558 6.07 -18.03 -5.68
CA SER A 558 4.68 -18.13 -6.15
C SER A 558 4.01 -16.75 -6.18
N GLY A 559 2.76 -16.69 -6.62
CA GLY A 559 1.99 -15.45 -6.63
C GLY A 559 0.85 -15.44 -5.62
N LEU A 560 0.69 -14.32 -4.91
CA LEU A 560 -0.42 -14.08 -3.98
C LEU A 560 -0.99 -12.66 -4.15
N SER A 561 -2.31 -12.56 -4.20
CA SER A 561 -3.07 -11.31 -4.04
C SER A 561 -4.15 -11.54 -2.99
N VAL A 562 -4.22 -10.69 -1.97
CA VAL A 562 -5.25 -10.75 -0.91
C VAL A 562 -5.97 -9.40 -0.86
N THR A 563 -7.29 -9.41 -1.00
CA THR A 563 -8.11 -8.21 -0.92
C THR A 563 -9.11 -8.32 0.23
N GLY A 564 -9.36 -7.20 0.90
CA GLY A 564 -10.34 -7.14 1.98
C GLY A 564 -10.03 -8.09 3.14
N LEU A 565 -8.76 -8.21 3.54
CA LEU A 565 -8.37 -9.01 4.70
C LEU A 565 -8.79 -8.31 5.98
N ARG A 566 -9.55 -9.02 6.82
CA ARG A 566 -9.81 -8.64 8.21
C ARG A 566 -9.53 -9.82 9.12
N GLU A 567 -8.74 -9.56 10.15
CA GLU A 567 -8.54 -10.45 11.27
C GLU A 567 -9.45 -10.02 12.43
N THR A 568 -10.23 -10.97 12.94
CA THR A 568 -11.18 -10.77 14.03
C THR A 568 -10.78 -11.60 15.24
N LEU A 569 -10.51 -10.93 16.36
CA LEU A 569 -10.10 -11.55 17.62
C LEU A 569 -11.34 -11.74 18.51
N THR A 570 -11.92 -12.94 18.54
CA THR A 570 -13.09 -13.21 19.41
C THR A 570 -12.68 -13.54 20.84
N ARG A 571 -11.59 -14.31 21.01
CA ARG A 571 -10.90 -14.64 22.28
C ARG A 571 -9.40 -14.88 22.01
N GLY A 572 -8.89 -14.35 20.89
CA GLY A 572 -7.73 -14.89 20.20
C GLY A 572 -6.46 -14.06 20.24
N ASN A 573 -5.33 -14.73 20.06
CA ASN A 573 -4.05 -14.07 19.80
C ASN A 573 -3.97 -13.67 18.32
N ALA A 574 -3.63 -12.40 18.07
CA ALA A 574 -3.37 -11.90 16.73
C ALA A 574 -2.17 -12.61 16.09
N TYR A 575 -2.17 -12.69 14.75
CA TYR A 575 -1.03 -13.22 14.01
C TYR A 575 0.19 -12.27 14.11
N PRO A 576 1.34 -12.73 14.62
CA PRO A 576 2.56 -11.94 14.64
C PRO A 576 3.10 -11.68 13.22
N THR A 577 2.99 -12.68 12.34
CA THR A 577 3.41 -12.63 10.94
C THR A 577 2.20 -12.86 10.04
N ILE A 578 1.89 -11.89 9.19
CA ILE A 578 0.75 -11.94 8.28
C ILE A 578 1.14 -12.63 6.98
N VAL A 579 2.21 -12.18 6.33
CA VAL A 579 2.69 -12.81 5.09
C VAL A 579 4.18 -13.09 5.19
N GLU A 580 4.60 -14.26 4.73
CA GLU A 580 5.98 -14.50 4.32
C GLU A 580 6.03 -14.69 2.81
N GLU A 581 6.95 -13.97 2.17
CA GLU A 581 7.23 -14.08 0.74
C GLU A 581 8.69 -14.47 0.53
N SER A 582 8.92 -15.43 -0.35
CA SER A 582 10.24 -15.80 -0.84
C SER A 582 10.24 -15.83 -2.36
N ARG A 583 11.35 -15.41 -2.95
CA ARG A 583 11.58 -15.44 -4.40
C ARG A 583 12.91 -16.09 -4.72
N LYS A 584 13.07 -16.50 -5.97
CA LYS A 584 14.23 -17.23 -6.49
C LYS A 584 15.56 -16.66 -5.95
N GLY A 585 16.24 -17.38 -5.06
CA GLY A 585 17.55 -16.99 -4.51
C GLY A 585 17.55 -15.74 -3.59
N SER A 586 16.38 -15.15 -3.33
CA SER A 586 16.23 -13.99 -2.44
C SER A 586 16.05 -14.43 -0.99
N LYS A 587 16.37 -13.54 -0.05
CA LYS A 587 16.04 -13.72 1.37
C LYS A 587 14.51 -13.71 1.55
N ILE A 588 14.03 -14.46 2.55
CA ILE A 588 12.63 -14.44 2.96
C ILE A 588 12.32 -13.05 3.54
N LYS A 589 11.21 -12.45 3.12
CA LYS A 589 10.67 -11.21 3.67
C LYS A 589 9.37 -11.53 4.40
N SER A 590 9.10 -10.77 5.46
CA SER A 590 7.94 -10.99 6.33
C SER A 590 7.20 -9.68 6.56
N LEU A 591 5.87 -9.72 6.44
CA LEU A 591 4.97 -8.64 6.86
C LEU A 591 4.50 -8.96 8.27
N TYR A 592 4.93 -8.18 9.26
CA TYR A 592 4.53 -8.39 10.64
C TYR A 592 3.24 -7.64 10.97
N GLY A 593 2.40 -8.24 11.82
CA GLY A 593 1.15 -7.64 12.28
C GLY A 593 1.38 -6.31 12.99
N LYS A 594 2.48 -6.19 13.77
CA LYS A 594 2.87 -4.97 14.48
C LYS A 594 3.15 -3.76 13.58
N ASP A 595 3.44 -4.00 12.30
CA ASP A 595 3.73 -2.95 11.31
C ASP A 595 2.45 -2.47 10.59
N LEU A 596 1.29 -3.03 10.96
CA LEU A 596 -0.01 -2.73 10.39
C LEU A 596 -0.89 -1.97 11.38
N LYS A 597 -1.89 -1.28 10.84
CA LYS A 597 -2.91 -0.63 11.67
C LYS A 597 -3.86 -1.70 12.20
N HIS A 598 -4.04 -1.71 13.52
CA HIS A 598 -4.97 -2.58 14.20
C HIS A 598 -6.38 -1.98 14.26
N THR A 599 -7.39 -2.85 14.26
CA THR A 599 -8.77 -2.52 14.62
C THR A 599 -8.87 -2.27 16.12
N PRO A 600 -9.96 -1.63 16.61
CA PRO A 600 -10.19 -1.49 18.05
C PRO A 600 -10.13 -2.81 18.83
N ASN A 601 -10.49 -3.93 18.18
CA ASN A 601 -10.45 -5.28 18.78
C ASN A 601 -9.07 -5.97 18.61
N GLY A 602 -8.05 -5.26 18.12
CA GLY A 602 -6.66 -5.74 18.07
C GLY A 602 -6.27 -6.58 16.84
N GLY A 603 -7.19 -6.88 15.92
CA GLY A 603 -6.87 -7.57 14.67
C GLY A 603 -6.39 -6.61 13.57
N VAL A 604 -5.82 -7.12 12.48
CA VAL A 604 -5.38 -6.28 11.35
C VAL A 604 -6.43 -6.16 10.23
N MET A 605 -6.38 -5.07 9.48
CA MET A 605 -7.12 -4.89 8.23
C MET A 605 -6.19 -4.52 7.07
N ILE A 606 -6.32 -5.19 5.93
CA ILE A 606 -5.56 -4.90 4.71
C ILE A 606 -6.51 -4.89 3.50
N PRO A 607 -6.76 -3.72 2.88
CA PRO A 607 -7.56 -3.64 1.66
C PRO A 607 -6.93 -4.39 0.48
N LEU A 608 -5.60 -4.29 0.32
CA LEU A 608 -4.85 -4.96 -0.74
C LEU A 608 -3.42 -5.30 -0.31
N PHE A 609 -3.07 -6.58 -0.46
CA PHE A 609 -1.71 -7.09 -0.45
C PHE A 609 -1.40 -7.76 -1.79
N THR A 610 -0.21 -7.52 -2.33
CA THR A 610 0.30 -8.16 -3.56
C THR A 610 1.70 -8.67 -3.32
N GLY A 611 1.96 -9.94 -3.65
CA GLY A 611 3.28 -10.56 -3.66
C GLY A 611 3.36 -11.53 -4.83
N TYR A 612 3.68 -11.03 -6.01
CA TYR A 612 3.82 -11.84 -7.22
C TYR A 612 4.74 -11.19 -8.26
N ALA A 613 5.43 -12.04 -9.03
CA ALA A 613 6.20 -11.63 -10.19
C ALA A 613 5.34 -11.80 -11.46
N PRO A 614 5.07 -10.74 -12.26
CA PRO A 614 4.22 -10.82 -13.43
C PRO A 614 4.89 -11.63 -14.54
N LYS A 615 4.15 -12.52 -15.21
CA LYS A 615 4.68 -13.32 -16.33
C LYS A 615 4.39 -12.74 -17.71
N LEU A 616 3.44 -11.80 -17.81
CA LEU A 616 2.94 -11.24 -19.07
C LEU A 616 3.00 -9.72 -19.01
N GLY A 617 3.25 -9.09 -20.16
CA GLY A 617 3.37 -7.64 -20.33
C GLY A 617 4.80 -7.18 -20.63
N ALA A 618 4.97 -5.90 -20.98
CA ALA A 618 6.27 -5.32 -21.27
C ALA A 618 6.99 -4.95 -19.97
N ASN A 619 8.26 -5.33 -19.85
CA ASN A 619 9.11 -4.94 -18.71
C ASN A 619 9.26 -3.41 -18.63
N GLU A 620 9.06 -2.82 -17.47
CA GLU A 620 9.42 -1.42 -17.20
C GLU A 620 10.80 -1.37 -16.56
N LYS A 621 11.59 -0.32 -16.83
CA LYS A 621 12.90 -0.19 -16.18
C LYS A 621 12.70 0.12 -14.68
N PRO A 622 13.56 -0.40 -13.79
CA PRO A 622 13.48 -0.07 -12.38
C PRO A 622 13.69 1.43 -12.17
N GLN A 623 13.00 2.00 -11.18
CA GLN A 623 13.13 3.41 -10.80
C GLN A 623 13.91 3.51 -9.51
N ALA A 624 15.19 3.85 -9.62
CA ALA A 624 16.06 4.13 -8.49
C ALA A 624 15.82 5.57 -7.98
N PHE A 625 15.95 5.77 -6.68
CA PHE A 625 15.85 7.07 -6.02
C PHE A 625 16.96 7.24 -4.99
N ILE A 626 17.50 8.45 -4.92
CA ILE A 626 18.52 8.89 -3.96
C ILE A 626 18.18 10.32 -3.53
N PRO A 627 18.51 10.78 -2.30
CA PRO A 627 18.30 12.19 -1.96
C PRO A 627 19.07 13.14 -2.89
N ASP A 628 18.40 14.21 -3.34
CA ASP A 628 18.92 15.14 -4.35
C ASP A 628 20.22 15.85 -3.94
N GLU A 629 20.28 16.30 -2.67
CA GLU A 629 21.43 17.03 -2.12
C GLU A 629 21.72 16.60 -0.68
N MET A 630 23.01 16.42 -0.39
CA MET A 630 23.54 16.03 0.92
C MET A 630 24.80 16.85 1.24
N VAL A 631 25.11 17.01 2.52
CA VAL A 631 26.30 17.72 2.98
C VAL A 631 27.04 16.88 4.02
N ILE A 632 28.36 16.87 3.97
CA ILE A 632 29.20 16.22 4.98
C ILE A 632 30.52 16.95 5.19
N VAL A 633 31.07 16.83 6.40
CA VAL A 633 32.42 17.26 6.76
C VAL A 633 33.31 16.02 6.88
N GLN A 634 34.39 15.95 6.11
CA GLN A 634 35.33 14.82 6.19
C GLN A 634 36.19 14.89 7.47
N PRO A 635 36.65 13.76 8.04
CA PRO A 635 36.59 12.39 7.53
C PRO A 635 35.34 11.60 7.96
N ASN A 636 34.26 12.28 8.38
CA ASN A 636 33.04 11.59 8.81
C ASN A 636 32.45 10.75 7.67
N LEU A 637 31.72 9.69 8.04
CA LEU A 637 31.01 8.82 7.12
C LEU A 637 29.60 9.36 6.82
N LEU A 638 29.23 9.41 5.55
CA LEU A 638 27.88 9.74 5.11
C LEU A 638 27.08 8.45 4.98
N ARG A 639 26.05 8.27 5.83
CA ARG A 639 25.09 7.17 5.65
C ARG A 639 24.18 7.49 4.48
N MET A 640 24.28 6.72 3.40
CA MET A 640 23.45 6.88 2.21
C MET A 640 22.42 5.76 2.13
N LYS A 641 21.19 6.11 1.75
CA LYS A 641 20.09 5.17 1.55
C LYS A 641 19.45 5.43 0.19
N GLY A 642 19.40 4.39 -0.63
CA GLY A 642 18.68 4.39 -1.90
C GLY A 642 17.35 3.64 -1.76
N SER A 643 16.42 3.88 -2.68
CA SER A 643 15.21 3.07 -2.84
C SER A 643 14.97 2.76 -4.30
N VAL A 644 14.29 1.65 -4.56
CA VAL A 644 13.95 1.20 -5.92
C VAL A 644 12.48 0.86 -5.96
N VAL A 645 11.78 1.35 -6.98
CA VAL A 645 10.42 0.93 -7.33
C VAL A 645 10.50 0.20 -8.66
N ASP A 646 10.00 -1.03 -8.68
CA ASP A 646 10.01 -1.90 -9.85
C ASP A 646 8.70 -2.69 -9.95
N ASP A 647 8.34 -3.14 -11.15
CA ASP A 647 7.12 -3.90 -11.41
C ASP A 647 7.25 -5.40 -11.06
N GLY A 648 8.42 -5.83 -10.61
CA GLY A 648 8.76 -7.20 -10.23
C GLY A 648 8.93 -8.13 -11.43
N ARG A 649 8.99 -7.59 -12.65
CA ARG A 649 9.36 -8.33 -13.85
C ARG A 649 10.90 -8.41 -13.93
N GLY A 650 11.39 -9.02 -15.00
CA GLY A 650 12.82 -9.30 -15.16
C GLY A 650 13.23 -10.66 -14.61
N ASP A 651 14.29 -10.71 -13.81
CA ASP A 651 14.82 -11.95 -13.22
C ASP A 651 13.93 -12.54 -12.10
N GLY A 652 12.97 -11.76 -11.62
CA GLY A 652 11.98 -12.13 -10.62
C GLY A 652 12.53 -12.21 -9.20
N LEU A 653 13.62 -11.49 -8.90
CA LEU A 653 14.13 -11.32 -7.55
C LEU A 653 13.13 -10.58 -6.65
N CYS A 654 13.39 -10.65 -5.34
CA CYS A 654 12.57 -9.94 -4.36
C CYS A 654 12.92 -8.45 -4.30
N GLU A 655 14.21 -8.14 -4.42
CA GLU A 655 14.75 -6.80 -4.53
C GLU A 655 15.76 -6.80 -5.67
N ASP A 656 15.68 -5.83 -6.56
CA ASP A 656 16.65 -5.67 -7.65
C ASP A 656 18.07 -5.48 -7.12
N PRO A 657 19.08 -6.12 -7.73
CA PRO A 657 20.48 -5.79 -7.53
C PRO A 657 20.75 -4.30 -7.73
N VAL A 658 21.41 -3.68 -6.76
CA VAL A 658 21.75 -2.25 -6.79
C VAL A 658 23.26 -2.02 -6.85
N ARG A 659 23.65 -0.84 -7.32
CA ARG A 659 25.05 -0.42 -7.33
C ARG A 659 25.21 1.08 -7.08
N TRP A 660 26.08 1.40 -6.13
CA TRP A 660 26.59 2.73 -5.87
C TRP A 660 27.88 2.98 -6.65
N THR A 661 27.96 4.11 -7.33
CA THR A 661 29.17 4.52 -8.05
C THR A 661 29.43 6.02 -7.93
N LYS A 662 30.71 6.39 -7.99
CA LYS A 662 31.11 7.78 -8.16
C LYS A 662 30.83 8.20 -9.61
N GLY A 663 30.07 9.28 -9.79
CA GLY A 663 30.00 10.01 -11.05
C GLY A 663 31.16 11.00 -11.18
N LEU A 664 30.89 12.29 -10.99
CA LEU A 664 31.88 13.36 -11.00
C LEU A 664 32.32 13.75 -9.58
N GLY A 665 33.56 14.20 -9.40
CA GLY A 665 34.05 14.75 -8.14
C GLY A 665 35.58 14.73 -8.02
N PRO A 666 36.18 15.59 -7.18
CA PRO A 666 37.63 15.83 -7.15
C PRO A 666 38.46 14.70 -6.53
N GLY A 667 37.96 14.01 -5.50
CA GLY A 667 38.67 12.94 -4.77
C GLY A 667 38.09 11.54 -4.96
N LYS A 668 38.63 10.55 -4.23
CA LYS A 668 38.10 9.18 -4.20
C LYS A 668 36.82 9.14 -3.36
N VAL A 669 35.92 8.24 -3.75
CA VAL A 669 34.71 7.90 -2.98
C VAL A 669 34.81 6.42 -2.64
N VAL A 670 34.72 6.09 -1.36
CA VAL A 670 34.77 4.71 -0.88
C VAL A 670 33.43 4.36 -0.26
N PHE A 671 32.81 3.32 -0.78
CA PHE A 671 31.57 2.74 -0.27
C PHE A 671 31.93 1.54 0.61
N SER A 672 31.35 1.45 1.82
CA SER A 672 31.53 0.26 2.66
C SER A 672 30.94 -0.99 2.00
N ASP A 673 29.80 -0.86 1.32
CA ASP A 673 29.25 -1.87 0.43
C ASP A 673 28.54 -1.21 -0.76
N SER A 674 29.17 -1.26 -1.94
CA SER A 674 28.61 -0.66 -3.15
C SER A 674 27.35 -1.38 -3.68
N MET A 675 26.99 -2.56 -3.16
CA MET A 675 25.86 -3.37 -3.63
C MET A 675 24.70 -3.43 -2.62
N ALA A 676 24.78 -2.71 -1.51
CA ALA A 676 23.72 -2.62 -0.51
C ALA A 676 22.80 -1.39 -0.75
N TYR A 677 21.51 -1.50 -0.44
CA TYR A 677 20.58 -0.36 -0.48
C TYR A 677 20.93 0.76 0.52
N GLU A 678 21.65 0.42 1.58
CA GLU A 678 22.22 1.37 2.54
C GLU A 678 23.71 1.12 2.70
N THR A 679 24.51 2.17 2.53
CA THR A 679 25.98 2.10 2.63
C THR A 679 26.52 3.32 3.34
N ASP A 680 27.67 3.16 3.98
CA ASP A 680 28.44 4.29 4.48
C ASP A 680 29.42 4.71 3.38
N VAL A 681 29.58 6.02 3.23
CA VAL A 681 30.38 6.62 2.16
C VAL A 681 31.39 7.59 2.75
N SER A 682 32.66 7.44 2.38
CA SER A 682 33.72 8.38 2.71
C SER A 682 34.30 9.03 1.48
N PHE A 683 34.86 10.21 1.70
CA PHE A 683 35.45 11.08 0.67
C PHE A 683 36.86 11.44 1.11
N THR A 684 37.78 11.57 0.17
CA THR A 684 39.19 11.92 0.45
C THR A 684 39.51 13.39 0.18
N ALA A 685 38.58 14.15 -0.40
CA ALA A 685 38.76 15.56 -0.70
C ALA A 685 37.43 16.31 -0.63
N SER A 686 37.47 17.56 -0.15
CA SER A 686 36.35 18.50 -0.23
C SER A 686 36.03 18.90 -1.68
N GLY A 687 34.80 19.32 -1.89
CA GLY A 687 34.23 19.69 -3.18
C GLY A 687 32.88 19.03 -3.45
N ARG A 688 32.43 19.13 -4.70
CA ARG A 688 31.12 18.62 -5.12
C ARG A 688 31.24 17.27 -5.81
N TYR A 689 30.46 16.31 -5.34
CA TYR A 689 30.37 14.97 -5.90
C TYR A 689 28.97 14.71 -6.47
N ASN A 690 28.92 13.97 -7.57
CA ASN A 690 27.70 13.30 -8.04
C ASN A 690 27.84 11.81 -7.69
N ILE A 691 26.92 11.28 -6.90
CA ILE A 691 26.84 9.87 -6.56
C ILE A 691 25.66 9.27 -7.32
N ILE A 692 25.93 8.17 -8.03
CA ILE A 692 24.94 7.49 -8.86
C ILE A 692 24.52 6.22 -8.12
N PHE A 693 23.20 6.09 -7.92
CA PHE A 693 22.56 4.87 -7.42
C PHE A 693 21.81 4.22 -8.57
N SER A 694 22.17 2.98 -8.91
CA SER A 694 21.57 2.23 -10.02
C SER A 694 20.96 0.92 -9.54
N ALA A 695 19.94 0.46 -10.26
CA ALA A 695 19.24 -0.80 -10.04
C ALA A 695 19.08 -1.53 -11.37
N ASP A 696 19.19 -2.86 -11.36
CA ASP A 696 19.15 -3.72 -12.55
C ASP A 696 18.23 -4.92 -12.29
N ASP A 697 17.14 -5.02 -13.03
CA ASP A 697 16.17 -6.13 -12.95
C ASP A 697 16.61 -7.37 -13.79
N GLY A 698 17.82 -7.32 -14.37
CA GLY A 698 18.39 -8.33 -15.27
C GLY A 698 18.06 -8.14 -16.75
N TYR A 699 17.16 -7.22 -17.08
CA TYR A 699 16.71 -6.88 -18.44
C TYR A 699 16.93 -5.40 -18.77
N GLN A 700 16.72 -4.50 -17.81
CA GLN A 700 16.85 -3.05 -17.91
C GLN A 700 17.49 -2.47 -16.65
N THR A 701 18.22 -1.38 -16.81
CA THR A 701 18.86 -0.65 -15.71
C THR A 701 18.24 0.73 -15.54
N GLY A 702 17.93 1.07 -14.29
CA GLY A 702 17.53 2.40 -13.86
C GLY A 702 18.58 3.04 -12.98
N SER A 703 18.67 4.37 -12.98
CA SER A 703 19.61 5.08 -12.12
C SER A 703 19.13 6.47 -11.77
N ASP A 704 19.54 6.94 -10.59
CA ASP A 704 19.37 8.31 -10.14
C ASP A 704 20.69 8.87 -9.61
N THR A 705 20.83 10.20 -9.60
CA THR A 705 22.07 10.90 -9.25
C THR A 705 21.84 11.96 -8.19
N GLY A 706 22.38 11.72 -7.00
CA GLY A 706 22.39 12.69 -5.90
C GLY A 706 23.69 13.50 -5.86
N LYS A 707 23.61 14.71 -5.31
CA LYS A 707 24.77 15.60 -5.12
C LYS A 707 25.22 15.56 -3.67
N VAL A 708 26.52 15.43 -3.46
CA VAL A 708 27.12 15.52 -2.12
C VAL A 708 28.10 16.69 -2.10
N TYR A 709 27.87 17.63 -1.18
CA TYR A 709 28.81 18.71 -0.87
C TYR A 709 29.69 18.27 0.29
N VAL A 710 30.98 18.08 0.01
CA VAL A 710 31.97 17.63 0.99
C VAL A 710 32.82 18.83 1.39
N PHE A 711 32.94 19.06 2.68
CA PHE A 711 33.76 20.13 3.25
C PHE A 711 34.81 19.55 4.20
N ASP A 712 35.87 20.32 4.46
CA ASP A 712 36.96 19.89 5.33
C ASP A 712 36.69 20.23 6.80
N LEU A 713 36.09 21.40 7.03
CA LEU A 713 35.79 21.91 8.36
C LEU A 713 34.39 22.52 8.40
N HIS A 714 33.80 22.50 9.60
CA HIS A 714 32.64 23.29 9.93
C HIS A 714 32.95 24.23 11.08
N TYR A 715 32.58 25.48 10.91
CA TYR A 715 32.71 26.54 11.89
C TYR A 715 31.32 26.90 12.35
N THR A 716 31.10 27.08 13.65
CA THR A 716 29.83 27.62 14.16
C THR A 716 30.08 28.92 14.85
N THR A 717 29.06 29.75 15.02
CA THR A 717 29.17 30.98 15.81
C THR A 717 29.34 30.74 17.32
N LEU A 718 29.37 29.48 17.76
CA LEU A 718 29.70 29.09 19.14
C LEU A 718 31.11 28.47 19.22
N ASP A 719 31.52 27.74 18.18
CA ASP A 719 32.84 27.11 17.98
C ASP A 719 33.49 27.74 16.76
N ASN A 720 34.06 28.91 17.00
CA ASN A 720 34.40 29.84 15.94
C ASN A 720 35.70 29.51 15.24
N THR A 721 36.53 28.60 15.77
CA THR A 721 37.78 28.11 15.19
C THR A 721 37.64 26.73 14.54
N GLY A 722 36.48 26.06 14.72
CA GLY A 722 36.18 24.76 14.12
C GLY A 722 36.93 23.60 14.78
N ASP A 723 37.48 23.81 15.97
CA ASP A 723 38.33 22.85 16.71
C ASP A 723 37.56 22.04 17.77
N GLY A 724 36.28 22.34 17.97
CA GLY A 724 35.46 21.73 19.00
C GLY A 724 35.18 22.62 20.21
N PHE A 725 35.90 23.73 20.37
CA PHE A 725 35.91 24.55 21.58
C PHE A 725 35.51 26.01 21.30
N PRO A 726 34.75 26.66 22.20
CA PRO A 726 34.46 28.09 22.06
C PRO A 726 35.74 28.95 22.17
N SER A 727 36.08 29.67 21.09
CA SER A 727 37.23 30.59 21.06
C SER A 727 36.98 31.93 21.76
N GLY A 728 35.71 32.28 21.99
CA GLY A 728 35.28 33.56 22.56
C GLY A 728 35.25 34.76 21.59
N LYS A 729 35.57 34.57 20.31
CA LYS A 729 35.69 35.66 19.31
C LYS A 729 34.61 35.73 18.23
N GLY A 730 33.80 34.70 18.05
CA GLY A 730 32.67 34.74 17.11
C GLY A 730 31.34 35.00 17.80
N ALA A 731 30.34 35.31 16.98
CA ALA A 731 29.11 35.96 17.42
C ALA A 731 27.91 35.47 16.62
N ALA A 732 26.77 35.33 17.29
CA ALA A 732 25.45 35.26 16.65
C ALA A 732 24.48 36.14 17.43
N THR A 733 24.24 37.34 16.92
CA THR A 733 23.42 38.33 17.61
C THR A 733 22.47 38.99 16.61
N TRP A 734 21.33 39.44 17.10
CA TRP A 734 20.38 40.20 16.30
C TRP A 734 20.20 41.61 16.89
N ILE A 735 19.78 42.56 16.07
CA ILE A 735 19.49 43.93 16.48
C ILE A 735 18.12 44.35 15.92
N SER A 736 17.45 45.28 16.60
CA SER A 736 16.08 45.68 16.28
C SER A 736 15.90 47.19 16.23
N GLU A 737 15.16 47.71 15.25
CA GLU A 737 14.71 49.11 15.23
C GLU A 737 13.70 49.42 16.35
N PHE A 738 13.13 48.38 16.97
CA PHE A 738 12.25 48.57 18.13
C PHE A 738 13.06 48.86 19.40
N ASP A 739 14.24 48.26 19.53
CA ASP A 739 15.07 48.34 20.72
C ASP A 739 16.47 48.79 20.31
N ASN A 740 16.60 50.11 20.16
CA ASN A 740 17.76 50.70 19.49
C ASN A 740 19.07 50.57 20.28
N PHE A 741 18.98 50.32 21.59
CA PHE A 741 20.10 50.46 22.53
C PHE A 741 20.40 49.19 23.33
N SER A 742 19.61 48.12 23.19
CA SER A 742 19.87 46.86 23.89
C SER A 742 20.62 45.87 23.00
N PRO A 743 21.64 45.17 23.54
CA PRO A 743 22.27 44.04 22.86
C PRO A 743 21.46 42.76 23.04
N HIS A 744 21.38 41.94 21.99
CA HIS A 744 20.68 40.63 22.01
C HIS A 744 21.64 39.47 21.72
N ASN A 745 22.81 39.47 22.35
CA ASN A 745 23.84 38.44 22.15
C ASN A 745 23.57 37.15 22.94
N SER A 746 22.73 37.19 23.99
CA SER A 746 22.40 36.03 24.82
C SER A 746 21.07 35.35 24.47
N ASP A 747 20.30 35.92 23.53
CA ASP A 747 19.00 35.37 23.15
C ASP A 747 19.16 34.02 22.47
N HIS A 748 18.31 33.04 22.79
CA HIS A 748 18.32 31.73 22.12
C HIS A 748 17.77 31.79 20.68
N GLU A 749 17.03 32.85 20.35
CA GLU A 749 16.40 33.08 19.07
C GLU A 749 16.92 34.37 18.42
N LEU A 750 17.23 34.30 17.13
CA LEU A 750 17.62 35.42 16.29
C LEU A 750 16.40 35.89 15.51
N HIS A 751 15.85 37.05 15.89
CA HIS A 751 14.64 37.58 15.28
C HIS A 751 14.96 38.38 14.02
N VAL A 752 14.30 38.04 12.93
CA VAL A 752 14.46 38.72 11.64
C VAL A 752 13.53 39.95 11.53
N ALA A 753 12.43 39.99 12.30
CA ALA A 753 11.57 41.16 12.46
C ALA A 753 10.77 41.09 13.76
N ASN A 754 10.27 42.23 14.24
CA ASN A 754 9.38 42.31 15.40
C ASN A 754 7.96 41.88 14.99
N VAL A 755 7.40 40.92 15.75
CA VAL A 755 6.08 40.30 15.54
C VAL A 755 4.92 41.30 15.62
N THR A 756 5.00 42.27 16.53
CA THR A 756 3.88 43.16 16.85
C THR A 756 3.88 44.44 16.02
N THR A 757 5.06 44.92 15.62
CA THR A 757 5.22 46.23 14.96
C THR A 757 5.71 46.15 13.51
N GLY A 758 6.20 44.98 13.06
CA GLY A 758 6.82 44.82 11.73
C GLY A 758 8.15 45.56 11.59
N ASN A 759 8.76 45.98 12.70
CA ASN A 759 10.06 46.63 12.73
C ASN A 759 11.17 45.65 12.29
N ALA A 760 12.18 46.17 11.60
CA ALA A 760 13.23 45.34 11.02
C ALA A 760 14.16 44.76 12.10
N GLY A 761 14.38 43.45 12.04
CA GLY A 761 15.47 42.77 12.73
C GLY A 761 16.63 42.52 11.75
N LYS A 762 17.86 42.66 12.22
CA LYS A 762 19.07 42.33 11.44
C LYS A 762 19.94 41.39 12.26
N ILE A 763 20.45 40.35 11.62
CA ILE A 763 21.24 39.32 12.29
C ILE A 763 22.69 39.46 11.86
N TYR A 764 23.61 39.49 12.83
CA TYR A 764 25.04 39.54 12.63
C TYR A 764 25.63 38.19 13.05
N LEU A 765 26.29 37.54 12.10
CA LEU A 765 27.00 36.28 12.31
C LEU A 765 28.49 36.53 12.10
N ARG A 766 29.32 36.19 13.08
CA ARG A 766 30.79 36.37 13.00
C ARG A 766 31.50 35.04 13.17
N PHE A 767 32.40 34.74 12.25
CA PHE A 767 33.23 33.53 12.23
C PHE A 767 34.72 33.89 12.36
N ASP A 768 35.48 33.08 13.10
CA ASP A 768 36.92 33.27 13.37
C ASP A 768 37.77 32.24 12.61
N LEU A 769 38.24 32.60 11.42
CA LEU A 769 39.01 31.67 10.58
C LEU A 769 40.51 31.67 10.90
N SER A 770 40.92 32.13 12.09
CA SER A 770 42.34 32.20 12.46
C SER A 770 43.04 30.84 12.52
N ALA A 771 42.29 29.76 12.78
CA ALA A 771 42.79 28.39 12.83
C ALA A 771 42.84 27.68 11.47
N LEU A 772 42.49 28.35 10.37
CA LEU A 772 42.45 27.71 9.04
C LEU A 772 43.88 27.38 8.54
N PRO A 773 44.21 26.11 8.22
CA PRO A 773 45.58 25.71 7.90
C PRO A 773 46.14 26.24 6.56
N GLY A 774 45.27 26.64 5.65
CA GLY A 774 45.64 27.05 4.30
C GLY A 774 44.57 27.91 3.64
N PRO A 775 44.78 28.34 2.38
CA PRO A 775 43.83 29.17 1.67
C PRO A 775 42.52 28.43 1.41
N LEU A 776 41.41 29.11 1.68
CA LEU A 776 40.06 28.62 1.41
C LEU A 776 39.77 28.64 -0.10
N PHE A 777 39.08 27.62 -0.61
CA PHE A 777 38.64 27.58 -2.00
C PHE A 777 37.12 27.42 -2.18
N ASP A 778 36.40 27.02 -1.13
CA ASP A 778 34.94 26.84 -1.15
C ASP A 778 34.33 27.21 0.21
N ALA A 779 33.17 27.85 0.21
CA ALA A 779 32.45 28.19 1.43
C ALA A 779 30.93 28.10 1.25
N ALA A 780 30.24 27.66 2.30
CA ALA A 780 28.78 27.64 2.35
C ALA A 780 28.24 27.98 3.74
N LEU A 781 27.11 28.69 3.79
CA LEU A 781 26.37 28.99 5.02
C LEU A 781 25.18 28.05 5.14
N LYS A 782 25.00 27.45 6.33
CA LYS A 782 23.79 26.71 6.69
C LYS A 782 23.18 27.31 7.95
N LEU A 783 21.86 27.46 7.95
CA LEU A 783 21.09 27.95 9.09
C LEU A 783 20.11 26.86 9.54
N GLU A 784 20.11 26.56 10.84
CA GLU A 784 19.15 25.64 11.43
C GLU A 784 17.88 26.39 11.85
N PHE A 785 16.73 25.74 11.67
CA PHE A 785 15.42 26.31 11.98
C PHE A 785 14.41 25.22 12.30
N ASN A 786 13.39 25.57 13.09
CA ASN A 786 12.27 24.69 13.34
C ASN A 786 11.38 24.61 12.09
N LYS A 787 11.27 23.42 11.47
CA LYS A 787 10.50 23.26 10.24
C LYS A 787 8.99 23.51 10.43
N ASP A 788 8.47 23.23 11.62
CA ASP A 788 7.03 23.37 11.91
C ASP A 788 6.59 24.83 12.07
N SER A 789 7.52 25.73 12.40
CA SER A 789 7.21 27.16 12.55
C SER A 789 7.15 27.91 11.21
N ILE A 790 7.68 27.34 10.12
CA ILE A 790 7.77 28.01 8.81
C ILE A 790 6.66 27.52 7.87
N LYS A 791 5.58 28.29 7.76
CA LYS A 791 4.44 27.96 6.87
C LYS A 791 4.68 28.26 5.39
N LYS A 792 5.55 29.23 5.08
CA LYS A 792 5.92 29.65 3.72
C LYS A 792 7.42 29.93 3.65
N PRO A 793 8.08 29.71 2.50
CA PRO A 793 9.50 30.03 2.37
C PRO A 793 9.81 31.50 2.65
N VAL A 794 10.90 31.77 3.35
CA VAL A 794 11.34 33.13 3.72
C VAL A 794 12.72 33.38 3.14
N GLN A 795 12.93 34.57 2.57
CA GLN A 795 14.21 34.94 1.94
C GLN A 795 14.98 35.93 2.81
N LEU A 796 16.28 35.69 3.00
CA LEU A 796 17.21 36.61 3.65
C LEU A 796 18.31 37.01 2.67
N ASN A 797 18.56 38.31 2.55
CA ASN A 797 19.77 38.84 1.93
C ASN A 797 20.96 38.56 2.85
N ILE A 798 22.08 38.16 2.25
CA ILE A 798 23.34 37.96 2.94
C ILE A 798 24.33 39.01 2.47
N PHE A 799 24.87 39.79 3.41
CA PHE A 799 25.94 40.73 3.17
C PHE A 799 27.19 40.34 3.95
N GLY A 800 28.37 40.61 3.42
CA GLY A 800 29.65 40.44 4.11
C GLY A 800 30.28 41.79 4.39
N LEU A 801 30.67 42.05 5.63
CA LEU A 801 31.29 43.31 6.04
C LEU A 801 32.70 43.44 5.45
N LYS A 802 33.01 44.59 4.84
CA LYS A 802 34.30 44.86 4.18
C LYS A 802 35.34 45.27 5.19
N GLU A 803 36.36 44.45 5.41
CA GLU A 803 37.51 44.82 6.22
C GLU A 803 38.71 45.14 5.32
N THR A 804 39.15 46.40 5.31
CA THR A 804 40.31 46.84 4.52
C THR A 804 41.56 47.10 5.37
N GLY A 805 41.42 47.09 6.70
CA GLY A 805 42.49 47.34 7.67
C GLY A 805 42.03 47.06 9.11
N LYS A 806 42.98 46.84 10.04
CA LYS A 806 42.69 46.51 11.45
C LYS A 806 41.94 47.61 12.21
N ASP A 807 42.22 48.87 11.88
CA ASP A 807 41.66 50.04 12.54
C ASP A 807 40.50 50.67 11.73
N MET A 808 39.88 49.89 10.84
CA MET A 808 38.80 50.40 9.98
C MET A 808 37.59 50.77 10.84
N ASN A 809 37.07 51.99 10.62
CA ASN A 809 35.80 52.42 11.17
C ASN A 809 34.70 52.34 10.10
N PHE A 810 33.52 51.86 10.48
CA PHE A 810 32.34 51.70 9.63
C PHE A 810 31.41 52.93 9.60
N GLY A 811 31.87 54.07 10.12
CA GLY A 811 31.17 55.36 10.08
C GLY A 811 31.15 56.05 11.44
N ASP A 812 30.59 57.25 11.50
CA ASP A 812 30.47 57.98 12.76
C ASP A 812 29.57 57.19 13.73
N GLN A 813 30.04 57.00 14.96
CA GLN A 813 29.35 56.27 16.04
C GLN A 813 29.07 54.78 15.74
N LYS A 814 29.74 54.19 14.74
CA LYS A 814 29.71 52.75 14.48
C LYS A 814 30.86 52.04 15.19
N LEU A 815 30.66 50.78 15.55
CA LEU A 815 31.70 49.93 16.12
C LEU A 815 32.81 49.65 15.08
N GLY A 816 34.02 49.35 15.55
CA GLY A 816 35.21 49.05 14.72
C GLY A 816 35.18 47.64 14.14
N VAL A 817 36.34 47.00 13.92
CA VAL A 817 36.45 45.63 13.36
C VAL A 817 36.37 44.53 14.44
N ASP A 818 36.85 44.81 15.66
CA ASP A 818 37.00 43.81 16.74
C ASP A 818 36.12 44.16 17.96
N TRP A 819 34.81 44.28 17.73
CA TRP A 819 33.85 44.61 18.79
C TRP A 819 33.45 43.38 19.60
N VAL A 820 33.00 43.60 20.85
CA VAL A 820 32.46 42.54 21.68
C VAL A 820 30.94 42.44 21.48
N ASP A 821 30.40 41.22 21.47
CA ASP A 821 29.02 40.96 21.04
C ASP A 821 27.96 41.69 21.88
N TYR A 822 28.22 41.89 23.17
CA TYR A 822 27.30 42.59 24.07
C TYR A 822 27.29 44.12 23.86
N GLU A 823 28.14 44.66 22.97
CA GLU A 823 28.15 46.09 22.65
C GLU A 823 27.32 46.41 21.41
N LEU A 824 26.91 45.40 20.64
CA LEU A 824 26.21 45.59 19.37
C LEU A 824 24.74 45.98 19.60
N THR A 825 24.35 47.16 19.10
CA THR A 825 22.98 47.70 19.17
C THR A 825 22.54 48.20 17.79
N TRP A 826 21.28 48.57 17.62
CA TRP A 826 20.80 49.11 16.34
C TRP A 826 21.57 50.36 15.92
N GLU A 827 21.85 51.28 16.83
CA GLU A 827 22.50 52.56 16.49
C GLU A 827 23.98 52.40 16.11
N ASN A 828 24.72 51.53 16.79
CA ASN A 828 26.17 51.42 16.61
C ASN A 828 26.62 50.28 15.68
N ALA A 829 25.69 49.45 15.17
CA ALA A 829 26.05 48.31 14.35
C ALA A 829 26.73 48.69 13.01
N PRO A 830 27.88 48.07 12.68
CA PRO A 830 28.59 48.28 11.42
C PRO A 830 27.72 48.08 10.18
N ALA A 831 27.84 48.97 9.19
CA ALA A 831 27.06 48.96 7.95
C ALA A 831 25.52 48.99 8.12
N ASN A 832 25.00 49.18 9.34
CA ASN A 832 23.57 49.33 9.56
C ASN A 832 23.09 50.72 9.12
N LEU A 833 22.06 50.78 8.27
CA LEU A 833 21.34 52.01 7.92
C LEU A 833 20.07 52.14 8.79
N PRO A 834 20.06 53.00 9.83
CA PRO A 834 18.93 53.07 10.79
C PRO A 834 17.63 53.55 10.14
N GLN A 835 17.73 54.36 9.08
CA GLN A 835 16.59 54.92 8.35
C GLN A 835 16.03 54.00 7.25
N GLN A 836 16.65 52.84 7.01
CA GLN A 836 16.21 51.90 5.99
C GLN A 836 15.88 50.54 6.62
N LYS A 837 14.62 50.13 6.44
CA LYS A 837 14.15 48.79 6.79
C LYS A 837 14.88 47.75 5.92
N GLY A 838 14.75 46.47 6.31
CA GLY A 838 15.06 45.36 5.40
C GLY A 838 14.26 45.46 4.09
N GLY A 839 14.35 44.45 3.24
CA GLY A 839 13.65 44.46 1.95
C GLY A 839 14.47 43.85 0.82
N GLN A 840 13.90 43.85 -0.38
CA GLN A 840 14.59 43.32 -1.55
C GLN A 840 15.85 44.14 -1.88
N PHE A 841 17.00 43.47 -1.98
CA PHE A 841 18.23 44.10 -2.45
C PHE A 841 18.24 44.20 -3.98
N ASN A 842 18.52 45.40 -4.52
CA ASN A 842 18.63 45.61 -5.95
C ASN A 842 20.09 45.55 -6.40
N ILE A 843 20.49 44.40 -6.94
CA ILE A 843 21.85 44.13 -7.40
C ILE A 843 22.33 45.16 -8.44
N ARG A 844 21.46 45.60 -9.36
CA ARG A 844 21.84 46.56 -10.42
C ARG A 844 22.11 47.96 -9.89
N LYS A 845 21.38 48.37 -8.85
CA LYS A 845 21.50 49.70 -8.22
C LYS A 845 22.44 49.69 -7.01
N ASN A 846 22.97 48.52 -6.63
CA ASN A 846 23.78 48.31 -5.44
C ASN A 846 23.21 48.99 -4.17
N SER A 847 21.89 48.90 -3.99
CA SER A 847 21.15 49.54 -2.90
C SER A 847 19.91 48.74 -2.51
N GLY A 848 19.44 48.94 -1.27
CA GLY A 848 18.32 48.21 -0.66
C GLY A 848 18.77 47.26 0.44
N GLY A 849 17.84 46.47 0.99
CA GLY A 849 18.13 45.47 2.03
C GLY A 849 18.53 46.02 3.42
N GLY A 850 18.55 47.36 3.59
CA GLY A 850 18.84 48.02 4.87
C GLY A 850 20.32 48.00 5.30
N VAL A 851 21.24 47.68 4.39
CA VAL A 851 22.69 47.62 4.67
C VAL A 851 23.43 48.62 3.79
N ASP A 852 24.39 49.34 4.36
CA ASP A 852 25.24 50.28 3.63
C ASP A 852 26.27 49.53 2.78
N THR A 853 26.07 49.55 1.45
CA THR A 853 26.93 48.87 0.49
C THR A 853 28.32 49.51 0.33
N LYS A 854 28.54 50.70 0.91
CA LYS A 854 29.89 51.26 1.08
C LYS A 854 30.76 50.37 1.95
N TYR A 855 30.16 49.76 2.97
CA TYR A 855 30.86 49.00 4.01
C TYR A 855 30.57 47.50 3.97
N ALA A 856 29.60 47.04 3.18
CA ALA A 856 29.32 45.62 3.00
C ALA A 856 29.14 45.24 1.52
N ASP A 857 29.46 43.99 1.18
CA ASP A 857 29.17 43.39 -0.13
C ASP A 857 27.98 42.45 -0.05
N PHE A 858 27.11 42.50 -1.05
CA PHE A 858 26.03 41.52 -1.18
C PHE A 858 26.59 40.18 -1.67
N LEU A 859 26.37 39.11 -0.91
CA LEU A 859 26.92 37.78 -1.16
C LEU A 859 25.89 36.80 -1.76
N GLY A 860 24.60 37.08 -1.59
CA GLY A 860 23.52 36.28 -2.15
C GLY A 860 22.23 36.32 -1.31
N ILE A 861 21.32 35.42 -1.62
CA ILE A 861 20.04 35.24 -0.90
C ILE A 861 19.97 33.80 -0.43
N ILE A 862 19.70 33.59 0.86
CA ILE A 862 19.36 32.27 1.40
C ILE A 862 17.85 32.18 1.57
N THR A 863 17.27 31.04 1.20
CA THR A 863 15.83 30.78 1.39
C THR A 863 15.64 29.75 2.47
N ILE A 864 14.94 30.13 3.54
CA ILE A 864 14.49 29.21 4.59
C ILE A 864 13.27 28.47 4.05
N ASN A 865 13.47 27.23 3.63
CA ASN A 865 12.42 26.40 3.04
C ASN A 865 12.39 25.02 3.71
N PRO A 866 11.32 24.67 4.47
CA PRO A 866 11.22 23.38 5.14
C PRO A 866 11.17 22.19 4.16
N LYS A 867 10.89 22.44 2.87
CA LYS A 867 10.83 21.42 1.82
C LYS A 867 12.13 21.27 1.01
N ALA A 868 13.12 22.15 1.20
CA ALA A 868 14.40 22.02 0.50
C ALA A 868 15.27 20.91 1.14
N PRO A 869 16.04 20.12 0.37
CA PRO A 869 16.82 19.00 0.90
C PRO A 869 17.79 19.39 2.04
N LEU A 870 18.50 20.51 1.87
CA LEU A 870 19.42 21.06 2.88
C LEU A 870 18.81 22.16 3.75
N GLY A 871 17.52 22.44 3.62
CA GLY A 871 16.85 23.53 4.33
C GLY A 871 17.35 24.92 3.89
N ALA A 872 17.90 25.69 4.82
CA ALA A 872 18.48 27.01 4.56
C ALA A 872 19.99 26.87 4.31
N PHE A 873 20.38 26.77 3.03
CA PHE A 873 21.75 26.56 2.60
C PHE A 873 22.13 27.54 1.48
N LEU A 874 23.24 28.26 1.63
CA LEU A 874 23.78 29.20 0.64
C LEU A 874 25.21 28.81 0.27
N ARG A 875 25.44 28.59 -1.03
CA ARG A 875 26.77 28.41 -1.61
C ARG A 875 26.82 29.11 -2.96
N THR A 876 27.58 30.19 -3.06
CA THR A 876 27.74 30.96 -4.31
C THR A 876 29.21 31.34 -4.53
N PRO A 877 29.62 31.61 -5.78
CA PRO A 877 30.96 32.13 -6.05
C PRO A 877 31.25 33.42 -5.26
N THR A 878 30.30 34.36 -5.23
CA THR A 878 30.47 35.62 -4.49
C THR A 878 30.66 35.40 -2.99
N PHE A 879 29.92 34.45 -2.40
CA PHE A 879 30.08 34.08 -1.00
C PHE A 879 31.47 33.48 -0.74
N THR A 880 31.91 32.56 -1.61
CA THR A 880 33.26 31.97 -1.52
C THR A 880 34.37 33.01 -1.67
N GLU A 881 34.25 33.91 -2.65
CA GLU A 881 35.22 34.97 -2.89
C GLU A 881 35.31 35.97 -1.72
N PHE A 882 34.23 36.16 -0.95
CA PHE A 882 34.29 36.96 0.28
C PHE A 882 35.23 36.32 1.32
N PHE A 883 35.09 35.02 1.57
CA PHE A 883 35.93 34.31 2.53
C PHE A 883 37.37 34.10 2.07
N LYS A 884 37.65 34.16 0.76
CA LYS A 884 39.01 34.16 0.21
C LYS A 884 39.79 35.45 0.47
N ARG A 885 39.11 36.57 0.78
CA ARG A 885 39.78 37.85 0.99
C ARG A 885 40.60 37.82 2.26
N LYS A 886 41.71 38.56 2.25
CA LYS A 886 42.55 38.75 3.43
C LYS A 886 41.90 39.78 4.36
N HIS A 887 41.29 39.30 5.43
CA HIS A 887 40.80 40.11 6.55
C HIS A 887 41.92 40.18 7.62
N PRO A 888 42.54 41.35 7.86
CA PRO A 888 43.64 41.49 8.83
C PRO A 888 43.32 41.01 10.26
N SER A 889 42.05 41.03 10.68
CA SER A 889 41.55 40.53 11.96
C SER A 889 41.31 39.01 11.97
N GLN A 890 41.19 38.39 10.79
CA GLN A 890 40.69 37.01 10.58
C GLN A 890 39.24 36.78 11.03
N LEU A 891 38.50 37.85 11.34
CA LEU A 891 37.08 37.81 11.67
C LEU A 891 36.24 38.14 10.43
N TYR A 892 35.26 37.29 10.14
CA TYR A 892 34.38 37.42 8.99
C TYR A 892 32.95 37.60 9.46
N THR A 893 32.42 38.81 9.27
CA THR A 893 31.07 39.17 9.71
C THR A 893 30.09 39.16 8.53
N LEU A 894 29.02 38.38 8.67
CA LEU A 894 27.87 38.34 7.79
C LEU A 894 26.70 39.10 8.42
N ILE A 895 25.96 39.83 7.59
CA ILE A 895 24.75 40.57 7.96
C ILE A 895 23.59 39.98 7.18
N LEU A 896 22.59 39.50 7.91
CA LEU A 896 21.40 38.84 7.40
C LEU A 896 20.21 39.79 7.55
N THR A 897 19.51 40.07 6.45
CA THR A 897 18.31 40.91 6.47
C THR A 897 17.18 40.27 5.69
N ALA A 898 15.95 40.27 6.24
CA ALA A 898 14.78 39.76 5.52
C ALA A 898 14.49 40.54 4.24
N VAL A 899 14.03 39.82 3.21
CA VAL A 899 13.43 40.42 2.02
C VAL A 899 12.00 40.90 2.29
N GLU A 900 11.27 40.22 3.18
CA GLU A 900 9.89 40.55 3.55
C GLU A 900 9.70 40.53 5.08
N PRO A 901 8.86 41.42 5.65
CA PRO A 901 8.55 41.39 7.09
C PRO A 901 7.81 40.11 7.50
N GLY A 902 8.08 39.56 8.68
CA GLY A 902 7.34 38.40 9.21
C GLY A 902 7.95 37.78 10.47
N GLU A 903 7.22 36.84 11.08
CA GLU A 903 7.57 36.14 12.33
C GLU A 903 8.60 35.01 12.11
N THR A 904 9.77 35.34 11.53
CA THR A 904 10.84 34.35 11.34
C THR A 904 11.89 34.49 12.42
N VAL A 905 12.13 33.37 13.11
CA VAL A 905 13.20 33.21 14.08
C VAL A 905 14.16 32.12 13.62
N LEU A 906 15.44 32.33 13.86
CA LEU A 906 16.50 31.34 13.68
C LEU A 906 17.08 31.00 15.05
N ALA A 907 17.70 29.83 15.19
CA ALA A 907 18.43 29.52 16.40
C ALA A 907 19.73 30.35 16.46
N SER A 908 20.06 30.86 17.64
CA SER A 908 21.33 31.54 17.90
C SER A 908 22.41 30.56 18.37
N ALA A 909 23.62 31.06 18.59
CA ALA A 909 24.67 30.31 19.28
C ALA A 909 24.25 29.86 20.69
N ALA A 910 23.42 30.65 21.40
CA ALA A 910 22.97 30.33 22.75
C ALA A 910 22.01 29.13 22.79
N ALA A 911 21.37 28.77 21.67
CA ALA A 911 20.56 27.55 21.56
C ALA A 911 21.41 26.26 21.58
N GLY A 912 22.74 26.37 21.43
CA GLY A 912 23.69 25.26 21.47
C GLY A 912 24.40 25.04 20.13
N LYS A 913 25.54 24.34 20.17
CA LYS A 913 26.42 24.11 19.01
C LYS A 913 25.73 23.48 17.81
N GLU A 914 24.79 22.57 18.06
CA GLU A 914 24.04 21.86 16.99
C GLU A 914 23.09 22.78 16.22
N PHE A 915 22.61 23.85 16.83
CA PHE A 915 21.66 24.79 16.24
C PHE A 915 22.30 26.10 15.79
N ALA A 916 23.54 26.35 16.20
CA ALA A 916 24.29 27.55 15.87
C ALA A 916 24.46 27.69 14.35
N PRO A 917 24.31 28.91 13.79
CA PRO A 917 24.63 29.20 12.40
C PRO A 917 26.03 28.67 12.03
N SER A 918 26.08 27.95 10.91
CA SER A 918 27.25 27.13 10.56
C SER A 918 27.83 27.52 9.21
N LEU A 919 29.13 27.76 9.18
CA LEU A 919 29.93 28.00 7.99
C LEU A 919 30.73 26.73 7.66
N TYR A 920 30.51 26.19 6.48
CA TYR A 920 31.22 25.04 5.94
C TYR A 920 32.30 25.53 5.00
N VAL A 921 33.53 25.02 5.14
CA VAL A 921 34.66 25.48 4.34
C VAL A 921 35.47 24.33 3.75
N GLY A 922 35.93 24.54 2.52
CA GLY A 922 36.94 23.73 1.85
C GLY A 922 38.23 24.53 1.72
N TYR A 923 39.37 23.93 2.07
CA TYR A 923 40.67 24.60 2.03
C TYR A 923 41.74 23.72 1.40
N PHE A 924 42.79 24.33 0.87
CA PHE A 924 43.92 23.60 0.37
C PHE A 924 44.83 23.14 1.51
N ASP A 925 44.90 21.83 1.72
CA ASP A 925 45.81 21.21 2.69
C ASP A 925 47.15 20.89 2.02
N ASN A 926 48.22 21.56 2.47
CA ASN A 926 49.58 21.35 1.98
C ASN A 926 50.24 20.07 2.49
N SER A 927 49.54 19.26 3.28
CA SER A 927 50.05 17.99 3.79
C SER A 927 49.38 16.77 3.15
N ARG A 928 48.33 16.98 2.33
CA ARG A 928 47.49 15.90 1.79
C ARG A 928 47.23 16.08 0.29
N SER A 929 46.93 14.97 -0.37
CA SER A 929 46.50 14.93 -1.77
C SER A 929 45.02 14.54 -1.90
N VAL A 930 44.43 14.73 -3.10
CA VAL A 930 43.03 14.32 -3.35
C VAL A 930 42.78 12.82 -3.19
N GLY A 931 43.81 11.99 -3.23
CA GLY A 931 43.79 10.56 -2.98
C GLY A 931 43.95 10.17 -1.52
N GLY A 932 44.15 11.16 -0.62
CA GLY A 932 44.32 10.99 0.82
C GLY A 932 45.75 10.63 1.26
N GLU A 933 46.72 10.65 0.34
CA GLU A 933 48.11 10.35 0.65
C GLU A 933 48.82 11.60 1.21
N ALA A 934 49.77 11.39 2.11
CA ALA A 934 50.60 12.48 2.62
C ALA A 934 51.53 12.96 1.49
N MET A 935 51.38 14.22 1.07
CA MET A 935 52.29 14.88 0.15
C MET A 935 52.99 16.01 0.91
N ASP A 936 54.27 15.82 1.22
CA ASP A 936 55.07 16.84 1.91
C ASP A 936 55.13 18.13 1.09
N GLY A 937 54.53 19.21 1.61
CA GLY A 937 54.37 20.49 0.93
C GLY A 937 53.24 20.55 -0.12
N GLY A 938 52.48 19.47 -0.35
CA GLY A 938 51.29 19.46 -1.22
C GLY A 938 51.60 19.39 -2.71
N TYR A 939 52.85 19.11 -3.08
CA TYR A 939 53.30 18.92 -4.46
C TYR A 939 54.52 17.99 -4.51
N THR A 940 54.81 17.44 -5.69
CA THR A 940 56.10 16.80 -5.99
C THR A 940 56.73 17.46 -7.20
N LEU A 941 57.98 17.90 -7.08
CA LEU A 941 58.73 18.59 -8.14
C LEU A 941 60.06 17.87 -8.40
N THR A 942 60.31 17.45 -9.64
CA THR A 942 61.61 16.84 -10.00
C THR A 942 62.70 17.89 -10.12
N LYS A 943 63.97 17.45 -10.16
CA LYS A 943 65.08 18.33 -10.55
C LYS A 943 64.92 18.80 -12.00
N VAL A 944 65.30 20.04 -12.29
CA VAL A 944 65.47 20.52 -13.68
C VAL A 944 66.57 19.70 -14.35
N ASN A 945 66.18 18.97 -15.39
CA ASN A 945 67.09 18.29 -16.31
C ASN A 945 67.49 19.27 -17.42
N ILE A 946 68.76 19.24 -17.84
CA ILE A 946 69.32 20.18 -18.82
C ILE A 946 70.08 19.39 -19.88
N ASP A 947 69.68 19.53 -21.14
CA ASP A 947 70.47 19.05 -22.28
C ASP A 947 71.65 20.01 -22.51
N ILE A 948 72.87 19.52 -22.30
CA ILE A 948 74.10 20.31 -22.37
C ILE A 948 74.45 20.79 -23.80
N TYR A 949 73.84 20.23 -24.84
CA TYR A 949 74.08 20.63 -26.24
C TYR A 949 73.01 21.59 -26.75
N SER A 950 71.73 21.29 -26.47
CA SER A 950 70.61 22.10 -26.98
C SER A 950 70.15 23.20 -26.01
N LEU A 951 70.57 23.13 -24.74
CA LEU A 951 70.08 23.94 -23.63
C LEU A 951 68.53 23.91 -23.50
N GLU A 952 67.92 22.79 -23.88
CA GLU A 952 66.54 22.47 -23.53
C GLU A 952 66.49 21.95 -22.09
N CYS A 953 65.64 22.57 -21.28
CA CYS A 953 65.44 22.22 -19.89
C CYS A 953 64.04 21.60 -19.69
N ASP A 954 63.95 20.58 -18.84
CA ASP A 954 62.68 19.91 -18.54
C ASP A 954 62.57 19.50 -17.07
N PHE A 955 61.33 19.41 -16.58
CA PHE A 955 61.00 18.91 -15.22
C PHE A 955 59.53 18.47 -15.15
N ASP A 956 59.20 17.70 -14.13
CA ASP A 956 57.84 17.25 -13.84
C ASP A 956 57.32 17.85 -12.54
N LEU A 957 56.04 18.22 -12.54
CA LEU A 957 55.30 18.71 -11.37
C LEU A 957 53.99 17.93 -11.22
N THR A 958 53.71 17.49 -10.00
CA THR A 958 52.42 16.96 -9.56
C THR A 958 51.94 17.82 -8.39
N VAL A 959 50.68 18.25 -8.39
CA VAL A 959 50.06 18.96 -7.26
C VAL A 959 49.08 18.05 -6.54
N GLY A 960 48.97 18.17 -5.22
CA GLY A 960 48.08 17.34 -4.41
C GLY A 960 46.60 17.63 -4.65
N TYR A 961 46.25 18.91 -4.83
CA TYR A 961 44.91 19.39 -5.14
C TYR A 961 44.86 20.12 -6.49
N PRO A 962 43.76 20.00 -7.27
CA PRO A 962 43.54 20.81 -8.45
C PRO A 962 43.57 22.29 -8.09
N GLN A 963 44.46 23.04 -8.70
CA GLN A 963 44.69 24.45 -8.39
C GLN A 963 45.37 25.17 -9.56
N PHE A 964 45.27 26.50 -9.57
CA PHE A 964 46.04 27.31 -10.50
C PHE A 964 47.52 27.31 -10.12
N VAL A 965 48.41 27.10 -11.09
CA VAL A 965 49.86 27.12 -10.88
C VAL A 965 50.55 28.05 -11.87
N GLN A 966 51.39 28.92 -11.33
CA GLN A 966 52.29 29.79 -12.08
C GLN A 966 53.74 29.35 -11.89
N ILE A 967 54.44 29.14 -13.00
CA ILE A 967 55.83 28.66 -13.02
C ILE A 967 56.70 29.72 -13.69
N GLU A 968 57.72 30.18 -12.97
CA GLU A 968 58.63 31.22 -13.43
C GLU A 968 60.09 30.80 -13.26
N ILE A 969 60.94 31.25 -14.17
CA ILE A 969 62.40 31.21 -14.00
C ILE A 969 62.85 32.62 -13.64
N VAL A 970 63.57 32.75 -12.51
CA VAL A 970 64.18 34.00 -12.07
C VAL A 970 65.70 33.83 -11.98
N ASN A 971 66.45 34.91 -12.21
CA ASN A 971 67.91 34.91 -12.02
C ASN A 971 68.28 35.12 -10.53
N GLU A 972 69.58 35.09 -10.22
CA GLU A 972 70.10 35.25 -8.85
C GLU A 972 69.71 36.58 -8.17
N PHE A 973 69.36 37.61 -8.94
CA PHE A 973 68.90 38.91 -8.45
C PHE A 973 67.37 38.99 -8.31
N GLY A 974 66.66 37.88 -8.51
CA GLY A 974 65.20 37.82 -8.45
C GLY A 974 64.49 38.42 -9.66
N LYS A 975 65.21 38.78 -10.74
CA LYS A 975 64.61 39.26 -11.99
C LYS A 975 64.04 38.07 -12.76
N ARG A 976 62.75 38.14 -13.11
CA ARG A 976 62.06 37.15 -13.94
C ARG A 976 62.60 37.12 -15.36
N MET A 977 63.01 35.93 -15.79
CA MET A 977 63.56 35.63 -17.11
C MET A 977 62.48 35.09 -18.05
N LEU A 978 61.63 34.19 -17.53
CA LEU A 978 60.62 33.49 -18.33
C LEU A 978 59.46 33.01 -17.44
N THR A 979 58.24 33.06 -17.96
CA THR A 979 57.09 32.33 -17.41
C THR A 979 56.91 31.06 -18.22
N VAL A 980 57.11 29.89 -17.59
CA VAL A 980 57.02 28.58 -18.24
C VAL A 980 55.57 28.16 -18.41
N ALA A 981 54.73 28.42 -17.41
CA ALA A 981 53.30 28.14 -17.44
C ALA A 981 52.54 29.02 -16.45
N ALA A 982 51.27 29.30 -16.77
CA ALA A 982 50.31 29.93 -15.88
C ALA A 982 48.92 29.35 -16.23
N ARG A 983 48.54 28.25 -15.58
CA ARG A 983 47.32 27.50 -15.90
C ARG A 983 46.89 26.61 -14.74
N ASP A 984 45.65 26.16 -14.78
CA ASP A 984 45.15 25.14 -13.85
C ASP A 984 45.83 23.79 -14.08
N LEU A 985 46.24 23.15 -12.98
CA LEU A 985 46.72 21.78 -12.97
C LEU A 985 45.71 20.89 -12.25
N ALA A 986 45.48 19.69 -12.80
CA ALA A 986 44.71 18.67 -12.11
C ALA A 986 45.52 18.10 -10.94
N GLY A 987 44.84 17.80 -9.83
CA GLY A 987 45.42 17.10 -8.69
C GLY A 987 45.92 15.70 -9.06
N GLU A 988 47.00 15.26 -8.41
CA GLU A 988 47.66 13.95 -8.54
C GLU A 988 48.07 13.53 -9.96
N LYS A 989 48.04 14.48 -10.91
CA LYS A 989 48.47 14.23 -12.29
C LYS A 989 49.86 14.79 -12.52
N LYS A 990 50.82 13.89 -12.73
CA LYS A 990 52.17 14.24 -13.16
C LYS A 990 52.13 15.00 -14.49
N THR A 991 52.59 16.25 -14.47
CA THR A 991 52.59 17.15 -15.63
C THR A 991 54.02 17.51 -16.00
N HIS A 992 54.39 17.24 -17.24
CA HIS A 992 55.72 17.52 -17.79
C HIS A 992 55.80 18.95 -18.35
N PHE A 993 56.87 19.67 -18.02
CA PHE A 993 57.13 21.03 -18.47
C PHE A 993 58.50 21.12 -19.14
N LYS A 994 58.59 21.94 -20.18
CA LYS A 994 59.81 22.17 -20.97
C LYS A 994 59.99 23.65 -21.29
N PHE A 995 61.23 24.11 -21.32
CA PHE A 995 61.60 25.45 -21.78
C PHE A 995 63.01 25.48 -22.38
N LYS A 996 63.31 26.51 -23.18
CA LYS A 996 64.63 26.70 -23.78
C LYS A 996 65.41 27.76 -23.03
N ALA A 997 66.64 27.42 -22.65
CA ALA A 997 67.55 28.28 -21.89
C ALA A 997 68.68 28.89 -22.73
N MET A 998 68.74 28.63 -24.05
CA MET A 998 69.83 29.08 -24.93
C MET A 998 70.05 30.61 -24.93
N ALA A 999 69.03 31.42 -24.64
CA ALA A 999 69.16 32.87 -24.56
C ALA A 999 69.56 33.38 -23.16
N PHE A 1000 69.70 32.50 -22.18
CA PHE A 1000 70.02 32.87 -20.80
C PHE A 1000 71.54 32.98 -20.65
N PRO A 1001 72.06 34.05 -20.03
CA PRO A 1001 73.49 34.14 -19.71
C PRO A 1001 73.95 32.99 -18.80
N THR A 1002 75.23 32.64 -18.86
CA THR A 1002 75.84 31.73 -17.89
C THR A 1002 75.63 32.27 -16.47
N GLY A 1003 75.04 31.45 -15.58
CA GLY A 1003 74.70 31.91 -14.24
C GLY A 1003 73.78 30.96 -13.46
N LYS A 1004 73.41 31.42 -12.26
CA LYS A 1004 72.50 30.71 -11.34
C LYS A 1004 71.06 31.17 -11.53
N TYR A 1005 70.15 30.21 -11.63
CA TYR A 1005 68.73 30.43 -11.84
C TYR A 1005 67.89 29.69 -10.80
N ILE A 1006 66.68 30.20 -10.55
CA ILE A 1006 65.70 29.59 -9.66
C ILE A 1006 64.44 29.30 -10.48
N LEU A 1007 64.03 28.03 -10.49
CA LEU A 1007 62.68 27.62 -10.86
C LEU A 1007 61.77 27.92 -9.67
N ARG A 1008 60.85 28.86 -9.83
CA ARG A 1008 59.85 29.24 -8.84
C ARG A 1008 58.48 28.74 -9.30
N VAL A 1009 57.87 27.86 -8.52
CA VAL A 1009 56.51 27.35 -8.73
C VAL A 1009 55.62 27.95 -7.64
N ILE A 1010 54.59 28.69 -8.05
CA ILE A 1010 53.63 29.35 -7.17
C ILE A 1010 52.28 28.68 -7.40
N GLY A 1011 51.83 27.88 -6.43
CA GLY A 1011 50.47 27.38 -6.34
C GLY A 1011 49.61 28.28 -5.46
N GLU A 1012 48.32 27.99 -5.37
CA GLU A 1012 47.41 28.70 -4.46
C GLU A 1012 47.80 28.47 -3.01
N ALA A 1013 48.25 27.26 -2.69
CA ALA A 1013 48.53 26.84 -1.32
C ALA A 1013 50.02 26.76 -0.97
N PHE A 1014 50.91 26.66 -1.97
CA PHE A 1014 52.33 26.44 -1.76
C PHE A 1014 53.19 27.35 -2.64
N THR A 1015 54.45 27.51 -2.26
CA THR A 1015 55.50 28.05 -3.12
C THR A 1015 56.72 27.14 -3.05
N ALA A 1016 57.23 26.71 -4.20
CA ALA A 1016 58.40 25.87 -4.34
C ALA A 1016 59.50 26.64 -5.08
N GLU A 1017 60.73 26.55 -4.58
CA GLU A 1017 61.90 27.10 -5.27
C GLU A 1017 62.97 26.02 -5.44
N GLN A 1018 63.51 25.92 -6.64
CA GLN A 1018 64.61 25.01 -6.95
C GLN A 1018 65.70 25.73 -7.74
N GLN A 1019 66.93 25.64 -7.25
CA GLN A 1019 68.10 26.25 -7.90
C GLN A 1019 68.69 25.32 -8.97
N PHE A 1020 69.09 25.89 -10.10
CA PHE A 1020 69.83 25.20 -11.16
C PHE A 1020 70.80 26.17 -11.86
N TYR A 1021 71.74 25.63 -12.63
CA TYR A 1021 72.81 26.40 -13.28
C TYR A 1021 72.76 26.21 -14.78
N ILE A 1022 72.95 27.30 -15.52
CA ILE A 1022 73.13 27.26 -16.97
C ILE A 1022 74.55 27.69 -17.27
N LEU A 1023 75.24 26.86 -18.06
CA LEU A 1023 76.56 27.11 -18.62
C LEU A 1023 76.40 27.22 -20.13
N ASN A 1024 76.16 28.43 -20.62
CA ASN A 1024 75.97 28.81 -22.02
C ASN A 1024 77.29 29.29 -22.64
#